data_AF-A0A8H8QII2-F1
#
_entry.id   AF-A0A8H8QII2-F1
#
_cell.length_a   1.000
_cell.length_b   1.000
_cell.length_c   1.000
_cell.angle_alpha   90.00
_cell.angle_beta   90.00
_cell.angle_gamma   90.00
#
_symmetry.space_group_name_H-M   'P 1'
#
loop_
_entity.id
_entity.type
_entity.pdbx_description
1 polymer ?
#
loop_
_entity_poly.entity_id
_entity_poly.type
_entity_poly.pdbx_seq_one_letter_code
_entity_poly.pdbx_strand_id
1 'polypeptide(L)'
;MAYILAFASTTVAHFTLDSPPTRGFNEDTESEPFCGGFPNPSPSRAPFYYPHAPISITSHHDEATINVYLALGTADGLQSFLTLPPLVTDLKVKGMGEKCLYVKGDKVKGVEEGKNATIMVEYLSGTHGRLYQCSDVTLTKDEKTGGGQTCKGEVKEGSAAPAGNGTSEAPPSTNANDGVMMASAPAIGASMDSRPTYEHKNFSASPHLRTSRPASSNTAPVVRTHIPTLAPKSLSDCITVIMEKEGDPSGGWRFAQCFGDKGEVEEITEADIISTVEFDHTGDYLATGDKGGRVVLFERNDSKKGCEYKFHTEFQSHEPEFDYLKSLEIEEKINKIKWCRRQNAAHFLLSTNDKTIKLWKVFEKTLKLVAENNHNDMGYGQVRDPDVHPSLLPVPTPVPGSGAGLRLPRLTPVDTIIAAVPRKIYANAHAYHINSLSVNSDGETYISADDLRINLWNLNISDQSFNIVDIKPVNMEELTEVITAAEFHPIHCNQFVYSSSKGTIKLADMRDSALCDAHAKQFEEEEDPSTKSFFSEIISSISDVKFSRDGRYILSRDYLTLKIWDVNMENKPVKTIPIHDHLRSKLCDLYENDCIFDKFEALWGPDGNKVLTGSYNNYFHIFDKDDSSDVVLQADKSAFKAKRMAGAGKKGNKGAANSTLGTPGQINLDNPDFNKKILHASYHPRENTIAIAATNNLFIFSANNPAGIPMA
;
A
#
# COMPACT_ATOMS: atom_id res chain seq x y z
N MET A 1 6.80 -35.55 36.86
CA MET A 1 7.07 -35.55 35.42
C MET A 1 6.91 -34.13 34.91
N ALA A 2 8.02 -33.41 34.80
CA ALA A 2 8.04 -32.03 34.31
C ALA A 2 8.52 -32.07 32.85
N TYR A 3 7.69 -31.58 31.93
CA TYR A 3 8.06 -31.38 30.54
C TYR A 3 9.07 -30.24 30.47
N ILE A 4 10.28 -30.55 29.99
CA ILE A 4 11.30 -29.58 29.61
C ILE A 4 10.82 -28.92 28.32
N LEU A 5 10.30 -27.69 28.39
CA LEU A 5 10.20 -26.83 27.22
C LEU A 5 11.61 -26.31 26.90
N ALA A 6 12.21 -26.86 25.85
CA ALA A 6 13.39 -26.29 25.23
C ALA A 6 13.02 -24.91 24.66
N PHE A 7 13.67 -23.86 25.16
CA PHE A 7 13.70 -22.57 24.48
C PHE A 7 14.43 -22.77 23.15
N ALA A 8 13.69 -22.79 22.04
CA ALA A 8 14.27 -22.59 20.73
C ALA A 8 14.67 -21.11 20.65
N SER A 9 15.95 -20.85 20.85
CA SER A 9 16.59 -19.66 20.28
C SER A 9 16.30 -19.71 18.78
N THR A 10 15.67 -18.67 18.23
CA THR A 10 15.69 -18.46 16.78
C THR A 10 17.12 -18.13 16.42
N THR A 11 17.93 -19.18 16.20
CA THR A 11 19.19 -19.06 15.47
C THR A 11 18.81 -18.51 14.10
N VAL A 12 19.18 -17.26 13.82
CA VAL A 12 19.07 -16.75 12.46
C VAL A 12 20.03 -17.59 11.64
N ALA A 13 19.51 -18.31 10.66
CA ALA A 13 20.33 -19.16 9.81
C ALA A 13 20.70 -18.34 8.58
N HIS A 14 21.98 -18.01 8.49
CA HIS A 14 22.63 -17.27 7.41
C HIS A 14 23.36 -18.23 6.47
N PHE A 15 24.09 -17.73 5.48
CA PHE A 15 25.16 -18.53 4.87
C PHE A 15 26.48 -17.79 5.05
N THR A 16 27.62 -18.45 4.85
CA THR A 16 28.90 -17.75 4.77
C THR A 16 29.60 -18.09 3.47
N LEU A 17 30.14 -17.09 2.79
CA LEU A 17 31.02 -17.28 1.65
C LEU A 17 32.45 -17.47 2.16
N ASP A 18 32.91 -18.72 2.14
CA ASP A 18 34.18 -19.12 2.77
C ASP A 18 35.37 -18.99 1.80
N SER A 19 35.14 -19.28 0.51
CA SER A 19 36.16 -19.15 -0.54
C SER A 19 35.54 -18.85 -1.91
N PRO A 20 36.07 -17.91 -2.71
CA PRO A 20 37.13 -16.97 -2.35
C PRO A 20 36.71 -16.04 -1.19
N PRO A 21 37.66 -15.46 -0.44
CA PRO A 21 37.35 -14.74 0.80
C PRO A 21 36.26 -13.69 0.62
N THR A 22 35.26 -13.70 1.48
CA THR A 22 34.17 -12.72 1.45
C THR A 22 34.69 -11.29 1.67
N ARG A 23 34.06 -10.32 1.00
CA ARG A 23 34.28 -8.87 1.13
C ARG A 23 33.99 -8.40 2.56
N GLY A 24 33.04 -9.05 3.22
CA GLY A 24 32.60 -8.76 4.57
C GLY A 24 31.40 -9.62 4.92
N PHE A 25 31.14 -9.77 6.22
CA PHE A 25 29.96 -10.48 6.71
C PHE A 25 29.38 -9.71 7.89
N ASN A 26 28.09 -9.41 7.78
CA ASN A 26 27.27 -8.91 8.87
C ASN A 26 25.88 -9.49 8.65
N GLU A 27 25.42 -10.27 9.64
CA GLU A 27 24.22 -11.09 9.50
C GLU A 27 22.94 -10.22 9.46
N ASP A 28 22.94 -9.06 10.12
CA ASP A 28 21.80 -8.13 10.10
C ASP A 28 21.60 -7.44 8.73
N THR A 29 22.65 -7.36 7.92
CA THR A 29 22.62 -6.68 6.61
C THR A 29 22.75 -7.65 5.45
N GLU A 30 22.81 -8.95 5.69
CA GLU A 30 23.05 -9.95 4.64
C GLU A 30 21.91 -10.00 3.60
N SER A 31 20.69 -9.61 3.98
CA SER A 31 19.55 -9.47 3.06
C SER A 31 19.59 -8.21 2.19
N GLU A 32 20.50 -7.26 2.46
CA GLU A 32 20.59 -6.00 1.72
C GLU A 32 21.27 -6.20 0.35
N PRO A 33 20.59 -5.90 -0.77
CA PRO A 33 21.21 -5.95 -2.10
C PRO A 33 22.10 -4.72 -2.30
N PHE A 34 23.32 -4.82 -2.81
CA PHE A 34 24.13 -5.96 -3.23
C PHE A 34 25.24 -6.20 -2.20
N CYS A 35 25.78 -7.42 -2.14
CA CYS A 35 26.88 -7.78 -1.24
C CYS A 35 26.60 -7.67 0.28
N GLY A 36 25.34 -7.76 0.72
CA GLY A 36 24.99 -7.89 2.13
C GLY A 36 25.35 -6.65 2.97
N GLY A 37 25.19 -5.47 2.40
CA GLY A 37 25.51 -4.19 3.06
C GLY A 37 26.99 -3.75 2.95
N PHE A 38 27.81 -4.42 2.13
CA PHE A 38 29.21 -4.05 1.86
C PHE A 38 29.42 -3.48 0.44
N PRO A 39 29.11 -2.19 0.20
CA PRO A 39 29.09 -1.61 -1.14
C PRO A 39 30.49 -1.37 -1.73
N ASN A 40 31.51 -1.20 -0.89
CA ASN A 40 32.86 -0.84 -1.34
C ASN A 40 33.70 -2.10 -1.58
N PRO A 41 34.32 -2.27 -2.77
CA PRO A 41 35.19 -3.41 -3.04
C PRO A 41 36.47 -3.38 -2.20
N SER A 42 36.93 -4.56 -1.78
CA SER A 42 38.20 -4.71 -1.06
C SER A 42 39.39 -4.25 -1.92
N PRO A 43 40.35 -3.49 -1.36
CA PRO A 43 41.60 -3.18 -2.04
C PRO A 43 42.53 -4.39 -2.18
N SER A 44 42.31 -5.44 -1.37
CA SER A 44 43.02 -6.71 -1.44
C SER A 44 42.13 -7.76 -2.12
N ARG A 45 42.49 -8.14 -3.36
CA ARG A 45 41.74 -9.08 -4.20
C ARG A 45 42.41 -10.45 -4.20
N ALA A 46 41.63 -11.51 -4.04
CA ALA A 46 42.15 -12.87 -4.10
C ALA A 46 42.33 -13.33 -5.56
N PRO A 47 43.39 -14.07 -5.90
CA PRO A 47 43.50 -14.68 -7.22
C PRO A 47 42.38 -15.72 -7.42
N PHE A 48 41.76 -15.73 -8.60
CA PHE A 48 40.65 -16.64 -8.92
C PHE A 48 40.85 -17.30 -10.28
N TYR A 49 40.98 -18.64 -10.27
CA TYR A 49 41.16 -19.45 -11.47
C TYR A 49 39.85 -19.60 -12.25
N TYR A 50 39.53 -18.59 -13.06
CA TYR A 50 38.24 -18.48 -13.73
C TYR A 50 37.86 -19.60 -14.72
N PRO A 51 38.77 -20.39 -15.32
CA PRO A 51 38.38 -21.48 -16.21
C PRO A 51 37.51 -22.54 -15.51
N HIS A 52 37.87 -22.88 -14.26
CA HIS A 52 37.15 -23.85 -13.44
C HIS A 52 37.52 -23.71 -11.96
N ALA A 53 36.91 -22.74 -11.27
CA ALA A 53 37.24 -22.47 -9.86
C ALA A 53 36.15 -22.99 -8.91
N PRO A 54 36.54 -23.52 -7.73
CA PRO A 54 35.61 -23.81 -6.66
C PRO A 54 35.20 -22.52 -5.93
N ILE A 55 33.92 -22.42 -5.61
CA ILE A 55 33.37 -21.51 -4.61
C ILE A 55 32.89 -22.38 -3.44
N SER A 56 33.28 -22.02 -2.23
CA SER A 56 32.91 -22.72 -1.00
C SER A 56 32.03 -21.82 -0.15
N ILE A 57 30.90 -22.35 0.29
CA ILE A 57 29.99 -21.70 1.21
C ILE A 57 29.65 -22.63 2.37
N THR A 58 29.29 -22.08 3.52
CA THR A 58 28.67 -22.86 4.60
C THR A 58 27.19 -22.51 4.67
N SER A 59 26.35 -23.52 4.42
CA SER A 59 24.90 -23.39 4.48
C SER A 59 24.40 -23.67 5.89
N HIS A 60 23.60 -22.78 6.46
CA HIS A 60 22.91 -23.01 7.73
C HIS A 60 21.42 -23.38 7.54
N HIS A 61 21.00 -23.78 6.33
CA HIS A 61 19.63 -24.24 6.03
C HIS A 61 19.59 -25.67 5.52
N ASP A 62 18.45 -26.33 5.74
CA ASP A 62 18.21 -27.67 5.22
C ASP A 62 17.96 -27.69 3.71
N GLU A 63 17.45 -26.61 3.12
CA GLU A 63 17.30 -26.45 1.68
C GLU A 63 17.53 -24.99 1.26
N ALA A 64 18.23 -24.77 0.15
CA ALA A 64 18.39 -23.45 -0.45
C ALA A 64 18.67 -23.53 -1.95
N THR A 65 18.45 -22.42 -2.65
CA THR A 65 18.77 -22.24 -4.06
C THR A 65 19.89 -21.20 -4.17
N ILE A 66 20.96 -21.51 -4.89
CA ILE A 66 22.13 -20.64 -5.04
C ILE A 66 22.24 -20.13 -6.48
N ASN A 67 22.43 -18.83 -6.62
CA ASN A 67 22.82 -18.17 -7.86
C ASN A 67 24.20 -17.52 -7.69
N VAL A 68 25.02 -17.55 -8.73
CA VAL A 68 26.35 -16.92 -8.71
C VAL A 68 26.49 -15.98 -9.89
N TYR A 69 26.83 -14.73 -9.62
CA TYR A 69 27.02 -13.68 -10.62
C TYR A 69 28.47 -13.20 -10.65
N LEU A 70 28.90 -12.68 -11.80
CA LEU A 70 30.21 -12.09 -12.01
C LEU A 70 30.06 -10.70 -12.60
N ALA A 71 30.67 -9.70 -11.97
CA ALA A 71 30.84 -8.36 -12.50
C ALA A 71 32.32 -8.11 -12.81
N LEU A 72 32.64 -7.69 -14.04
CA LEU A 72 34.01 -7.33 -14.43
C LEU A 72 34.31 -5.89 -14.03
N GLY A 73 35.50 -5.65 -13.49
CA GLY A 73 35.93 -4.34 -12.98
C GLY A 73 35.50 -4.10 -11.53
N THR A 74 35.12 -2.86 -11.23
CA THR A 74 34.60 -2.45 -9.91
C THR A 74 33.08 -2.57 -9.90
N ALA A 75 32.54 -3.41 -9.02
CA ALA A 75 31.10 -3.48 -8.78
C ALA A 75 30.70 -2.49 -7.67
N ASP A 76 29.95 -1.47 -8.05
CA ASP A 76 29.43 -0.39 -7.20
C ASP A 76 27.89 -0.40 -7.09
N GLY A 77 27.23 -1.35 -7.76
CA GLY A 77 25.78 -1.52 -7.75
C GLY A 77 25.33 -2.90 -8.22
N LEU A 78 24.06 -3.24 -7.98
CA LEU A 78 23.44 -4.47 -8.52
C LEU A 78 23.47 -4.51 -10.05
N GLN A 79 23.38 -3.34 -10.70
CA GLN A 79 23.45 -3.18 -12.16
C GLN A 79 24.74 -3.73 -12.76
N SER A 80 25.86 -3.69 -12.02
CA SER A 80 27.14 -4.23 -12.49
C SER A 80 27.06 -5.73 -12.79
N PHE A 81 26.19 -6.47 -12.09
CA PHE A 81 26.01 -7.91 -12.22
C PHE A 81 24.99 -8.33 -13.29
N LEU A 82 24.23 -7.38 -13.87
CA LEU A 82 23.27 -7.65 -14.94
C LEU A 82 23.90 -7.63 -16.34
N THR A 83 25.17 -7.20 -16.44
CA THR A 83 25.89 -7.07 -17.71
C THR A 83 26.34 -8.41 -18.29
N LEU A 84 26.44 -9.45 -17.45
CA LEU A 84 26.91 -10.79 -17.81
C LEU A 84 25.89 -11.83 -17.34
N PRO A 85 25.76 -12.96 -18.07
CA PRO A 85 24.92 -14.05 -17.60
C PRO A 85 25.45 -14.63 -16.27
N PRO A 86 24.58 -15.15 -15.39
CA PRO A 86 25.00 -15.80 -14.16
C PRO A 86 25.95 -16.98 -14.46
N LEU A 87 26.94 -17.16 -13.59
CA LEU A 87 27.85 -18.31 -13.62
C LEU A 87 27.15 -19.60 -13.17
N VAL A 88 26.17 -19.48 -12.28
CA VAL A 88 25.32 -20.56 -11.77
C VAL A 88 23.91 -20.00 -11.59
N THR A 89 22.91 -20.76 -12.03
CA THR A 89 21.49 -20.40 -11.89
C THR A 89 20.72 -21.57 -11.26
N ASP A 90 19.90 -21.27 -10.27
CA ASP A 90 18.95 -22.15 -9.59
C ASP A 90 19.55 -23.45 -9.03
N LEU A 91 20.78 -23.40 -8.50
CA LEU A 91 21.42 -24.57 -7.92
C LEU A 91 20.79 -24.91 -6.56
N LYS A 92 19.97 -25.96 -6.51
CA LYS A 92 19.35 -26.44 -5.28
C LYS A 92 20.34 -27.25 -4.44
N VAL A 93 20.58 -26.81 -3.22
CA VAL A 93 21.40 -27.51 -2.21
C VAL A 93 20.53 -28.01 -1.07
N LYS A 94 20.87 -29.20 -0.55
CA LYS A 94 20.21 -29.81 0.62
C LYS A 94 21.21 -30.08 1.75
N GLY A 95 20.70 -29.96 2.98
CA GLY A 95 21.40 -30.16 4.25
C GLY A 95 22.34 -29.02 4.62
N MET A 96 22.45 -28.75 5.93
CA MET A 96 23.40 -27.79 6.47
C MET A 96 24.87 -28.22 6.30
N GLY A 97 25.81 -27.29 6.44
CA GLY A 97 27.25 -27.50 6.38
C GLY A 97 27.93 -26.94 5.13
N GLU A 98 29.22 -27.19 5.01
CA GLU A 98 30.06 -26.74 3.89
C GLU A 98 29.59 -27.34 2.56
N LYS A 99 29.42 -26.48 1.55
CA LYS A 99 29.06 -26.80 0.16
C LYS A 99 30.12 -26.19 -0.76
N CYS A 100 30.56 -26.98 -1.73
CA CYS A 100 31.55 -26.56 -2.72
C CYS A 100 30.95 -26.70 -4.11
N LEU A 101 30.94 -25.61 -4.87
CA LEU A 101 30.38 -25.51 -6.22
C LEU A 101 31.46 -25.08 -7.22
N TYR A 102 31.49 -25.71 -8.39
CA TYR A 102 32.39 -25.31 -9.47
C TYR A 102 31.71 -24.30 -10.39
N VAL A 103 32.41 -23.21 -10.69
CA VAL A 103 31.96 -22.20 -11.64
C VAL A 103 32.89 -22.12 -12.84
N LYS A 104 32.30 -21.93 -14.04
CA LYS A 104 33.01 -21.87 -15.32
C LYS A 104 32.91 -20.48 -15.93
N GLY A 105 33.93 -19.66 -15.71
CA GLY A 105 34.01 -18.30 -16.27
C GLY A 105 34.39 -18.25 -17.75
N ASP A 106 34.96 -19.32 -18.32
CA ASP A 106 35.43 -19.36 -19.73
C ASP A 106 34.33 -19.13 -20.77
N LYS A 107 33.06 -19.39 -20.40
CA LYS A 107 31.92 -19.18 -21.30
C LYS A 107 31.40 -17.74 -21.28
N VAL A 108 31.94 -16.88 -20.43
CA VAL A 108 31.52 -15.48 -20.25
C VAL A 108 32.41 -14.55 -21.08
N LYS A 109 31.80 -13.74 -21.95
CA LYS A 109 32.53 -12.79 -22.81
C LYS A 109 33.19 -11.70 -21.96
N GLY A 110 34.46 -11.39 -22.22
CA GLY A 110 35.20 -10.29 -21.58
C GLY A 110 36.08 -10.68 -20.39
N VAL A 111 36.01 -11.93 -19.94
CA VAL A 111 36.86 -12.51 -18.89
C VAL A 111 38.28 -12.73 -19.44
N GLU A 112 39.25 -12.01 -18.88
CA GLU A 112 40.67 -12.06 -19.26
C GLU A 112 41.54 -12.12 -18.02
N GLU A 113 42.74 -12.69 -18.18
CA GLU A 113 43.74 -12.77 -17.11
C GLU A 113 44.21 -11.37 -16.66
N GLY A 114 44.34 -11.19 -15.35
CA GLY A 114 44.75 -9.93 -14.71
C GLY A 114 43.61 -8.93 -14.49
N LYS A 115 42.39 -9.19 -14.96
CA LYS A 115 41.25 -8.30 -14.71
C LYS A 115 40.70 -8.48 -13.29
N ASN A 116 40.37 -7.36 -12.66
CA ASN A 116 39.61 -7.35 -11.41
C ASN A 116 38.15 -7.72 -11.70
N ALA A 117 37.55 -8.49 -10.80
CA ALA A 117 36.14 -8.84 -10.87
C ALA A 117 35.54 -8.97 -9.46
N THR A 118 34.22 -8.91 -9.38
CA THR A 118 33.47 -9.19 -8.15
C THR A 118 32.56 -10.38 -8.42
N ILE A 119 32.60 -11.37 -7.54
CA ILE A 119 31.68 -12.50 -7.53
C ILE A 119 30.61 -12.21 -6.49
N MET A 120 29.34 -12.36 -6.86
CA MET A 120 28.21 -12.27 -5.93
C MET A 120 27.53 -13.63 -5.84
N VAL A 121 27.38 -14.13 -4.62
CA VAL A 121 26.58 -15.30 -4.32
C VAL A 121 25.25 -14.81 -3.76
N GLU A 122 24.18 -15.15 -4.46
CA GLU A 122 22.81 -14.98 -3.98
C GLU A 122 22.31 -16.34 -3.47
N TYR A 123 21.82 -16.34 -2.24
CA TYR A 123 21.34 -17.51 -1.54
C TYR A 123 19.87 -17.33 -1.20
N LEU A 124 19.01 -18.16 -1.76
CA LEU A 124 17.57 -18.14 -1.52
C LEU A 124 17.18 -19.27 -0.59
N SER A 125 16.68 -18.92 0.59
CA SER A 125 16.04 -19.87 1.49
C SER A 125 14.54 -19.60 1.53
N GLY A 126 13.73 -20.67 1.52
CA GLY A 126 12.26 -20.56 1.60
C GLY A 126 11.76 -19.90 2.89
N THR A 127 12.60 -19.80 3.93
CA THR A 127 12.23 -19.23 5.24
C THR A 127 12.75 -17.80 5.48
N HIS A 128 13.83 -17.37 4.81
CA HIS A 128 14.48 -16.06 5.07
C HIS A 128 14.61 -15.15 3.85
N GLY A 129 14.12 -15.57 2.68
CA GLY A 129 14.22 -14.78 1.45
C GLY A 129 15.60 -14.84 0.82
N ARG A 130 16.06 -13.73 0.25
CA ARG A 130 17.33 -13.62 -0.50
C ARG A 130 18.42 -13.05 0.39
N LEU A 131 19.57 -13.69 0.39
CA LEU A 131 20.78 -13.27 1.11
C LEU A 131 21.93 -13.09 0.10
N TYR A 132 22.80 -12.12 0.36
CA TYR A 132 23.85 -11.69 -0.56
C TYR A 132 25.22 -11.63 0.12
N GLN A 133 26.21 -12.28 -0.48
CA GLN A 133 27.62 -12.06 -0.15
C GLN A 133 28.46 -11.92 -1.40
N CYS A 134 29.55 -11.16 -1.31
CA CYS A 134 30.45 -10.94 -2.43
C CYS A 134 31.89 -11.27 -2.08
N SER A 135 32.67 -11.63 -3.10
CA SER A 135 34.12 -11.73 -3.01
C SER A 135 34.77 -10.93 -4.14
N ASP A 136 35.79 -10.15 -3.79
CA ASP A 136 36.58 -9.37 -4.73
C ASP A 136 37.80 -10.15 -5.18
N VAL A 137 37.89 -10.42 -6.49
CA VAL A 137 38.90 -11.30 -7.06
C VAL A 137 39.69 -10.65 -8.21
N THR A 138 40.87 -11.21 -8.50
CA THR A 138 41.64 -10.96 -9.71
C THR A 138 41.68 -12.25 -10.52
N LEU A 139 41.18 -12.19 -11.75
CA LEU A 139 41.05 -13.35 -12.62
C LEU A 139 42.42 -13.81 -13.11
N THR A 140 42.70 -15.11 -13.04
CA THR A 140 43.97 -15.69 -13.50
C THR A 140 43.76 -17.02 -14.20
N LYS A 141 44.67 -17.37 -15.12
CA LYS A 141 44.75 -18.69 -15.77
C LYS A 141 45.76 -19.62 -15.08
N ASP A 142 46.39 -19.18 -13.99
CA ASP A 142 47.33 -20.02 -13.25
C ASP A 142 46.57 -21.13 -12.51
N GLU A 143 46.64 -22.35 -13.05
CA GLU A 143 46.02 -23.56 -12.48
C GLU A 143 46.45 -23.80 -11.02
N LYS A 144 47.61 -23.27 -10.59
CA LYS A 144 48.09 -23.36 -9.19
C LYS A 144 47.27 -22.54 -8.20
N THR A 145 46.47 -21.58 -8.68
CA THR A 145 45.63 -20.69 -7.84
C THR A 145 44.19 -21.20 -7.65
N GLY A 146 43.89 -22.45 -8.03
CA GLY A 146 42.58 -23.07 -7.77
C GLY A 146 42.19 -24.21 -8.70
N GLY A 147 42.89 -24.40 -9.82
CA GLY A 147 42.57 -25.45 -10.81
C GLY A 147 42.82 -26.88 -10.34
N GLY A 148 43.65 -27.08 -9.31
CA GLY A 148 43.89 -28.39 -8.67
C GLY A 148 43.08 -28.67 -7.40
N GLN A 149 42.24 -27.74 -6.92
CA GLN A 149 41.43 -27.95 -5.72
C GLN A 149 40.21 -28.83 -6.04
N THR A 150 40.13 -29.98 -5.39
CA THR A 150 39.02 -30.94 -5.53
C THR A 150 37.96 -30.67 -4.45
N CYS A 151 36.74 -30.30 -4.86
CA CYS A 151 35.59 -30.17 -3.97
C CYS A 151 35.26 -31.55 -3.35
N LYS A 152 35.43 -31.70 -2.04
CA LYS A 152 35.00 -32.91 -1.31
C LYS A 152 33.50 -32.86 -1.00
N GLY A 153 32.65 -32.82 -2.03
CA GLY A 153 31.19 -32.75 -1.86
C GLY A 153 30.44 -32.11 -3.03
N GLU A 154 30.75 -32.52 -4.26
CA GLU A 154 30.24 -31.92 -5.49
C GLU A 154 28.69 -31.96 -5.57
N VAL A 155 28.06 -30.78 -5.66
CA VAL A 155 26.65 -30.65 -6.05
C VAL A 155 26.61 -30.55 -7.58
N LYS A 156 26.14 -31.62 -8.25
CA LYS A 156 26.11 -31.69 -9.72
C LYS A 156 24.93 -30.90 -10.29
N GLU A 157 25.17 -30.16 -11.38
CA GLU A 157 24.13 -29.56 -12.23
C GLU A 157 23.12 -30.64 -12.65
N GLY A 158 21.84 -30.44 -12.33
CA GLY A 158 20.75 -31.27 -12.85
C GLY A 158 20.55 -31.00 -14.34
N SER A 159 20.66 -32.03 -15.17
CA SER A 159 20.42 -31.94 -16.61
C SER A 159 18.96 -31.54 -16.91
N ALA A 160 18.77 -30.52 -17.73
CA ALA A 160 17.48 -30.23 -18.38
C ALA A 160 16.96 -31.48 -19.11
N ALA A 161 15.68 -31.81 -18.90
CA ALA A 161 15.02 -32.90 -19.60
C ALA A 161 14.93 -32.60 -21.12
N PRO A 162 15.22 -33.57 -22.01
CA PRO A 162 15.18 -33.35 -23.45
C PRO A 162 13.73 -33.31 -23.97
N ALA A 163 13.47 -32.36 -24.86
CA ALA A 163 12.25 -32.27 -25.64
C ALA A 163 11.99 -33.57 -26.43
N GLY A 164 10.82 -34.16 -26.24
CA GLY A 164 10.35 -35.31 -27.02
C GLY A 164 10.13 -34.93 -28.47
N ASN A 165 10.84 -35.62 -29.37
CA ASN A 165 10.76 -35.46 -30.81
C ASN A 165 9.56 -36.28 -31.33
N GLY A 166 8.44 -35.61 -31.61
CA GLY A 166 7.27 -36.19 -32.28
C GLY A 166 7.22 -35.74 -33.74
N THR A 167 7.65 -36.62 -34.65
CA THR A 167 7.52 -36.43 -36.10
C THR A 167 6.11 -36.77 -36.56
N SER A 168 5.42 -35.84 -37.23
CA SER A 168 4.39 -36.15 -38.23
C SER A 168 4.12 -34.96 -39.16
N GLU A 169 4.60 -35.10 -40.39
CA GLU A 169 4.00 -34.72 -41.68
C GLU A 169 3.23 -33.39 -41.84
N ALA A 170 3.76 -32.54 -42.72
CA ALA A 170 3.07 -31.42 -43.34
C ALA A 170 2.20 -31.85 -44.53
N PRO A 171 1.13 -31.09 -44.84
CA PRO A 171 0.71 -30.82 -46.20
C PRO A 171 0.71 -29.30 -46.52
N PRO A 172 0.59 -28.92 -47.80
CA PRO A 172 1.38 -27.83 -48.36
C PRO A 172 0.67 -26.47 -48.40
N SER A 173 1.50 -25.45 -48.58
CA SER A 173 1.16 -24.06 -48.92
C SER A 173 0.35 -23.95 -50.22
N THR A 174 -0.72 -23.15 -50.18
CA THR A 174 -1.29 -22.50 -51.37
C THR A 174 -1.47 -21.01 -51.10
N ASN A 175 -0.83 -20.20 -51.94
CA ASN A 175 -1.03 -18.76 -52.06
C ASN A 175 -2.45 -18.46 -52.58
N ALA A 176 -3.10 -17.47 -52.00
CA ALA A 176 -4.08 -16.63 -52.71
C ALA A 176 -4.14 -15.25 -52.03
N ASN A 177 -3.74 -14.23 -52.78
CA ASN A 177 -4.13 -12.85 -52.54
C ASN A 177 -5.65 -12.74 -52.72
N ASP A 178 -6.33 -12.10 -51.79
CA ASP A 178 -7.43 -11.19 -52.11
C ASP A 178 -7.64 -10.21 -50.95
N GLY A 179 -7.61 -8.93 -51.28
CA GLY A 179 -7.84 -7.84 -50.34
C GLY A 179 -9.32 -7.50 -50.26
N VAL A 180 -9.84 -7.35 -49.04
CA VAL A 180 -11.02 -6.56 -48.72
C VAL A 180 -10.80 -5.86 -47.37
N MET A 181 -11.07 -4.56 -47.34
CA MET A 181 -10.96 -3.67 -46.18
C MET A 181 -12.15 -3.81 -45.24
N MET A 182 -11.93 -3.87 -43.91
CA MET A 182 -12.37 -2.83 -42.95
C MET A 182 -12.16 -3.23 -41.47
N ALA A 183 -11.75 -2.22 -40.70
CA ALA A 183 -12.07 -1.90 -39.30
C ALA A 183 -11.65 -2.87 -38.18
N SER A 184 -10.46 -2.63 -37.64
CA SER A 184 -9.99 -3.08 -36.33
C SER A 184 -9.88 -1.88 -35.38
N ALA A 185 -10.57 -1.94 -34.23
CA ALA A 185 -10.43 -1.01 -33.11
C ALA A 185 -9.06 -1.19 -32.42
N PRO A 186 -8.33 -0.12 -32.05
CA PRO A 186 -6.99 -0.26 -31.52
C PRO A 186 -6.97 -0.42 -30.00
N ALA A 187 -6.14 -1.37 -29.56
CA ALA A 187 -5.51 -1.39 -28.25
C ALA A 187 -4.56 -0.19 -28.12
N ILE A 188 -4.58 0.49 -26.97
CA ILE A 188 -3.69 1.61 -26.67
C ILE A 188 -2.40 1.03 -26.07
N GLY A 189 -1.33 1.07 -26.86
CA GLY A 189 0.05 0.83 -26.43
C GLY A 189 0.75 2.15 -26.15
N ALA A 190 1.57 2.15 -25.10
CA ALA A 190 2.43 3.23 -24.64
C ALA A 190 3.31 3.82 -25.75
N SER A 191 3.35 5.16 -25.84
CA SER A 191 4.30 5.87 -26.70
C SER A 191 5.59 6.18 -25.96
N MET A 192 6.70 5.77 -26.58
CA MET A 192 8.07 6.23 -26.35
C MET A 192 8.17 7.75 -26.44
N ASP A 193 8.79 8.37 -25.43
CA ASP A 193 9.02 9.80 -25.40
C ASP A 193 10.38 10.17 -26.03
N SER A 194 10.33 11.16 -26.91
CA SER A 194 11.45 11.66 -27.70
C SER A 194 12.16 12.82 -26.98
N ARG A 195 13.47 12.68 -26.78
CA ARG A 195 14.38 13.72 -26.26
C ARG A 195 14.31 15.03 -27.07
N PRO A 196 14.44 16.18 -26.40
CA PRO A 196 15.22 17.29 -26.90
C PRO A 196 16.44 17.59 -26.03
N THR A 197 17.53 17.87 -26.72
CA THR A 197 18.85 18.29 -26.27
C THR A 197 18.84 19.60 -25.48
N TYR A 198 19.51 19.66 -24.33
CA TYR A 198 19.84 20.92 -23.64
C TYR A 198 21.35 21.16 -23.60
N GLU A 199 21.73 22.34 -24.07
CA GLU A 199 23.10 22.85 -24.14
C GLU A 199 23.70 23.18 -22.77
N HIS A 200 24.99 22.90 -22.65
CA HIS A 200 25.87 23.32 -21.57
C HIS A 200 25.97 24.85 -21.46
N LYS A 201 25.74 25.41 -20.26
CA LYS A 201 26.43 26.62 -19.80
C LYS A 201 26.98 26.45 -18.39
N ASN A 202 28.31 26.39 -18.33
CA ASN A 202 29.15 26.53 -17.15
C ASN A 202 28.95 27.91 -16.50
N PHE A 203 28.95 27.98 -15.16
CA PHE A 203 29.60 29.10 -14.48
C PHE A 203 30.25 28.70 -13.16
N SER A 204 31.39 29.33 -12.93
CA SER A 204 32.48 28.98 -12.03
C SER A 204 32.39 29.68 -10.67
N ALA A 205 33.06 29.05 -9.70
CA ALA A 205 33.39 29.40 -8.32
C ALA A 205 33.79 30.86 -7.96
N SER A 206 33.32 31.27 -6.76
CA SER A 206 34.05 31.87 -5.59
C SER A 206 34.77 33.25 -5.71
N PRO A 207 35.31 33.83 -4.61
CA PRO A 207 34.74 34.17 -3.27
C PRO A 207 35.17 35.60 -2.78
N HIS A 208 34.67 36.11 -1.64
CA HIS A 208 35.43 37.08 -0.82
C HIS A 208 35.02 37.18 0.68
N LEU A 209 35.93 36.66 1.52
CA LEU A 209 36.44 37.05 2.85
C LEU A 209 35.97 38.36 3.56
N ARG A 210 35.71 38.29 4.88
CA ARG A 210 36.52 38.84 6.02
C ARG A 210 35.78 38.75 7.38
N THR A 211 36.26 37.95 8.35
CA THR A 211 36.99 38.32 9.62
C THR A 211 36.18 39.23 10.58
N SER A 212 36.05 39.05 11.90
CA SER A 212 36.88 38.40 12.94
C SER A 212 36.14 38.37 14.30
N ARG A 213 36.47 37.36 15.14
CA ARG A 213 36.29 37.22 16.61
C ARG A 213 36.99 38.37 17.41
N PRO A 214 36.81 38.58 18.75
CA PRO A 214 36.82 37.54 19.80
C PRO A 214 35.95 37.75 21.07
N ALA A 215 36.14 36.79 21.99
CA ALA A 215 35.47 36.46 23.25
C ALA A 215 35.61 37.48 24.40
N SER A 216 34.69 37.40 25.38
CA SER A 216 35.04 37.03 26.78
C SER A 216 33.83 37.08 27.72
N SER A 217 33.83 36.14 28.66
CA SER A 217 32.93 35.94 29.79
C SER A 217 33.24 36.89 30.96
N ASN A 218 32.23 37.29 31.75
CA ASN A 218 32.33 37.44 33.21
C ASN A 218 30.97 37.66 33.91
N THR A 219 30.64 36.68 34.77
CA THR A 219 30.10 36.78 36.15
C THR A 219 28.90 37.71 36.53
N ALA A 220 27.76 37.07 36.86
CA ALA A 220 26.83 37.16 38.03
C ALA A 220 26.79 38.46 38.92
N PRO A 221 25.64 38.89 39.51
CA PRO A 221 24.91 38.10 40.53
C PRO A 221 23.36 38.23 40.61
N VAL A 222 22.82 37.38 41.49
CA VAL A 222 21.43 37.08 41.88
C VAL A 222 20.74 38.20 42.69
N VAL A 223 19.44 38.47 42.44
CA VAL A 223 18.45 38.80 43.49
C VAL A 223 17.05 38.26 43.10
N ARG A 224 16.43 37.53 44.03
CA ARG A 224 15.08 36.91 44.02
C ARG A 224 13.96 37.96 43.98
N THR A 225 12.78 37.60 43.44
CA THR A 225 11.48 37.76 44.17
C THR A 225 10.28 37.11 43.43
N HIS A 226 9.56 36.28 44.21
CA HIS A 226 8.11 36.00 44.23
C HIS A 226 7.28 35.55 43.00
N ILE A 227 6.79 34.30 43.11
CA ILE A 227 5.55 33.75 42.53
C ILE A 227 4.36 34.28 43.35
N PRO A 228 3.19 34.61 42.74
CA PRO A 228 2.05 33.68 42.79
C PRO A 228 1.25 33.54 41.48
N THR A 229 0.80 32.29 41.31
CA THR A 229 -0.24 31.74 40.44
C THR A 229 -1.59 32.47 40.52
N LEU A 230 -2.29 32.64 39.38
CA LEU A 230 -3.74 32.84 39.31
C LEU A 230 -4.33 32.22 38.03
N ALA A 231 -5.43 31.48 38.22
CA ALA A 231 -6.13 30.57 37.32
C ALA A 231 -6.87 31.25 36.13
N PRO A 232 -7.22 30.49 35.06
CA PRO A 232 -8.16 30.95 34.05
C PRO A 232 -9.59 30.92 34.61
N LYS A 233 -10.29 32.06 34.45
CA LYS A 233 -11.68 32.28 34.85
C LYS A 233 -12.65 31.43 34.02
N SER A 234 -13.66 30.89 34.70
CA SER A 234 -14.85 30.26 34.13
C SER A 234 -15.65 31.26 33.28
N LEU A 235 -16.04 30.84 32.08
CA LEU A 235 -17.18 31.37 31.35
C LEU A 235 -18.22 30.25 31.24
N SER A 236 -19.07 30.19 32.27
CA SER A 236 -20.37 29.54 32.20
C SER A 236 -21.35 30.45 31.47
N ASP A 237 -22.24 29.81 30.71
CA ASP A 237 -23.50 30.33 30.17
C ASP A 237 -23.43 31.32 29.00
N CYS A 238 -23.41 30.74 27.80
CA CYS A 238 -24.23 31.21 26.68
C CYS A 238 -24.55 29.99 25.79
N ILE A 239 -25.58 29.23 26.18
CA ILE A 239 -26.28 28.32 25.27
C ILE A 239 -27.03 29.22 24.29
N THR A 240 -26.38 29.57 23.19
CA THR A 240 -27.12 30.01 22.00
C THR A 240 -27.61 28.73 21.34
N VAL A 241 -28.87 28.38 21.60
CA VAL A 241 -29.63 27.47 20.72
C VAL A 241 -29.57 28.10 19.33
N ILE A 242 -28.70 27.59 18.47
CA ILE A 242 -28.72 27.95 17.05
C ILE A 242 -29.94 27.22 16.50
N MET A 243 -31.08 27.91 16.49
CA MET A 243 -32.20 27.49 15.67
C MET A 243 -31.70 27.42 14.23
N GLU A 244 -31.97 26.28 13.58
CA GLU A 244 -31.78 26.10 12.15
C GLU A 244 -32.37 27.31 11.44
N LYS A 245 -31.50 28.06 10.77
CA LYS A 245 -31.93 29.17 9.95
C LYS A 245 -32.40 28.55 8.65
N GLU A 246 -33.72 28.50 8.43
CA GLU A 246 -34.28 28.14 7.13
C GLU A 246 -33.53 28.90 6.03
N GLY A 247 -32.88 28.16 5.13
CA GLY A 247 -32.15 28.70 3.98
C GLY A 247 -30.62 28.70 4.04
N ASP A 248 -29.96 27.86 4.86
CA ASP A 248 -28.52 27.60 4.69
C ASP A 248 -28.28 26.64 3.49
N PRO A 249 -27.72 27.10 2.37
CA PRO A 249 -27.48 26.26 1.19
C PRO A 249 -26.48 25.12 1.43
N SER A 250 -25.74 25.16 2.54
CA SER A 250 -24.81 24.08 2.92
C SER A 250 -25.49 22.93 3.68
N GLY A 251 -26.80 23.00 3.96
CA GLY A 251 -27.50 21.95 4.72
C GLY A 251 -26.90 21.67 6.11
N GLY A 252 -26.24 22.68 6.70
CA GLY A 252 -25.57 22.57 7.99
C GLY A 252 -24.15 21.98 7.96
N TRP A 253 -23.66 21.55 6.79
CA TRP A 253 -22.32 20.99 6.61
C TRP A 253 -21.24 22.07 6.66
N ARG A 254 -20.17 21.78 7.40
CA ARG A 254 -19.05 22.70 7.57
C ARG A 254 -17.74 21.99 7.40
N PHE A 255 -16.80 22.69 6.77
CA PHE A 255 -15.41 22.25 6.71
C PHE A 255 -14.80 22.18 8.12
N ALA A 256 -14.31 20.99 8.50
CA ALA A 256 -13.70 20.74 9.79
C ALA A 256 -12.17 20.81 9.70
N GLN A 257 -11.58 20.00 8.81
CA GLN A 257 -10.14 19.75 8.72
C GLN A 257 -9.72 19.37 7.31
N CYS A 258 -8.44 19.56 6.98
CA CYS A 258 -7.82 18.98 5.79
C CYS A 258 -6.42 18.45 6.15
N PHE A 259 -6.06 17.32 5.56
CA PHE A 259 -4.67 16.82 5.49
C PHE A 259 -4.18 16.89 4.04
N GLY A 260 -2.86 16.90 3.83
CA GLY A 260 -2.24 17.00 2.52
C GLY A 260 -1.49 18.33 2.29
N ASP A 261 -0.78 18.40 1.17
CA ASP A 261 0.11 19.52 0.86
C ASP A 261 -0.63 20.77 0.39
N LYS A 262 -0.08 21.92 0.80
CA LYS A 262 -0.62 23.23 0.42
C LYS A 262 -0.13 23.71 -0.96
N GLY A 263 0.80 22.99 -1.59
CA GLY A 263 1.37 23.29 -2.92
C GLY A 263 0.33 23.23 -4.04
N GLU A 264 0.59 23.87 -5.18
CA GLU A 264 -0.32 23.87 -6.33
C GLU A 264 -0.51 22.45 -6.89
N VAL A 265 -1.61 22.20 -7.61
CA VAL A 265 -1.96 20.85 -8.10
C VAL A 265 -0.87 20.26 -9.00
N GLU A 266 -0.09 21.11 -9.66
CA GLU A 266 1.00 20.75 -10.57
C GLU A 266 2.29 20.28 -9.85
N GLU A 267 2.43 20.52 -8.54
CA GLU A 267 3.58 20.06 -7.74
C GLU A 267 3.32 18.72 -7.03
N ILE A 268 2.13 18.12 -7.22
CA ILE A 268 1.73 16.87 -6.55
C ILE A 268 2.34 15.69 -7.29
N THR A 269 3.05 14.81 -6.57
CA THR A 269 3.52 13.55 -7.16
C THR A 269 2.36 12.56 -7.31
N GLU A 270 2.35 11.79 -8.39
CA GLU A 270 1.26 10.83 -8.64
C GLU A 270 1.14 9.79 -7.53
N ALA A 271 2.26 9.39 -6.91
CA ALA A 271 2.31 8.46 -5.79
C ALA A 271 1.55 8.97 -4.56
N ASP A 272 1.47 10.28 -4.34
CA ASP A 272 0.76 10.89 -3.19
C ASP A 272 -0.75 11.03 -3.43
N ILE A 273 -1.27 10.69 -4.61
CA ILE A 273 -2.71 10.78 -4.90
C ILE A 273 -3.44 9.70 -4.11
N ILE A 274 -4.42 10.13 -3.30
CA ILE A 274 -5.27 9.23 -2.50
C ILE A 274 -6.21 8.46 -3.44
N SER A 275 -6.17 7.14 -3.34
CA SER A 275 -6.92 6.21 -4.19
C SER A 275 -8.02 5.44 -3.44
N THR A 276 -8.06 5.53 -2.11
CA THR A 276 -9.16 4.96 -1.31
C THR A 276 -9.21 5.60 0.08
N VAL A 277 -10.42 5.72 0.65
CA VAL A 277 -10.66 6.30 1.97
C VAL A 277 -11.71 5.44 2.67
N GLU A 278 -11.45 5.01 3.90
CA GLU A 278 -12.38 4.13 4.63
C GLU A 278 -12.35 4.40 6.15
N PHE A 279 -13.48 4.81 6.73
CA PHE A 279 -13.67 4.81 8.17
C PHE A 279 -13.74 3.38 8.73
N ASP A 280 -13.24 3.20 9.94
CA ASP A 280 -13.47 1.96 10.67
C ASP A 280 -14.94 1.89 11.16
N HIS A 281 -15.34 0.72 11.66
CA HIS A 281 -16.73 0.48 12.09
C HIS A 281 -17.17 1.40 13.24
N THR A 282 -16.22 1.86 14.07
CA THR A 282 -16.52 2.78 15.16
C THR A 282 -16.54 4.23 14.63
N GLY A 283 -15.74 4.53 13.62
CA GLY A 283 -15.49 5.87 13.13
C GLY A 283 -14.44 6.60 13.96
N ASP A 284 -13.78 5.94 14.90
CA ASP A 284 -12.68 6.54 15.66
C ASP A 284 -11.37 6.50 14.87
N TYR A 285 -11.30 5.65 13.85
CA TYR A 285 -10.15 5.53 12.96
C TYR A 285 -10.57 5.73 11.50
N LEU A 286 -9.67 6.34 10.73
CA LEU A 286 -9.83 6.59 9.31
C LEU A 286 -8.56 6.14 8.59
N ALA A 287 -8.72 5.32 7.55
CA ALA A 287 -7.61 4.89 6.70
C ALA A 287 -7.68 5.58 5.33
N THR A 288 -6.52 5.92 4.79
CA THR A 288 -6.36 6.29 3.38
C THR A 288 -5.29 5.42 2.75
N GLY A 289 -5.52 5.02 1.50
CA GLY A 289 -4.51 4.41 0.63
C GLY A 289 -4.18 5.36 -0.52
N ASP A 290 -2.95 5.31 -0.99
CA ASP A 290 -2.51 6.12 -2.15
C ASP A 290 -2.01 5.25 -3.32
N LYS A 291 -1.73 5.94 -4.43
CA LYS A 291 -1.16 5.33 -5.63
C LYS A 291 0.26 4.80 -5.42
N GLY A 292 1.01 5.35 -4.47
CA GLY A 292 2.36 4.89 -4.09
C GLY A 292 2.38 3.70 -3.14
N GLY A 293 1.23 3.04 -2.90
CA GLY A 293 1.16 1.82 -2.10
C GLY A 293 1.23 2.01 -0.58
N ARG A 294 1.14 3.25 -0.08
CA ARG A 294 1.17 3.55 1.36
C ARG A 294 -0.24 3.54 1.92
N VAL A 295 -0.34 3.15 3.19
CA VAL A 295 -1.55 3.26 4.00
C VAL A 295 -1.28 4.21 5.15
N VAL A 296 -2.09 5.25 5.27
CA VAL A 296 -2.01 6.24 6.33
C VAL A 296 -3.27 6.11 7.21
N LEU A 297 -3.05 5.98 8.51
CA LEU A 297 -4.11 5.90 9.50
C LEU A 297 -4.20 7.18 10.30
N PHE A 298 -5.42 7.60 10.55
CA PHE A 298 -5.77 8.72 11.40
C PHE A 298 -6.64 8.24 12.56
N GLU A 299 -6.46 8.84 13.73
CA GLU A 299 -7.22 8.57 14.94
C GLU A 299 -7.99 9.83 15.34
N ARG A 300 -9.22 9.64 15.82
CA ARG A 300 -10.07 10.72 16.31
C ARG A 300 -9.41 11.43 17.49
N ASN A 301 -9.53 12.75 17.52
CA ASN A 301 -8.99 13.58 18.59
C ASN A 301 -10.07 13.93 19.62
N ASP A 302 -10.17 13.11 20.67
CA ASP A 302 -11.14 13.31 21.76
C ASP A 302 -10.95 14.60 22.56
N SER A 303 -9.78 15.24 22.46
CA SER A 303 -9.47 16.47 23.21
C SER A 303 -10.14 17.72 22.64
N LYS A 304 -10.70 17.64 21.44
CA LYS A 304 -11.35 18.78 20.77
C LYS A 304 -12.85 18.57 20.65
N LYS A 305 -13.62 19.64 20.85
CA LYS A 305 -15.07 19.63 20.62
C LYS A 305 -15.33 19.63 19.10
N GLY A 306 -15.47 18.45 18.51
CA GLY A 306 -15.77 18.25 17.10
C GLY A 306 -15.14 16.96 16.55
N CYS A 307 -15.58 16.52 15.37
CA CYS A 307 -14.97 15.37 14.68
C CYS A 307 -13.70 15.84 13.95
N GLU A 308 -12.58 15.92 14.68
CA GLU A 308 -11.25 16.16 14.14
C GLU A 308 -10.38 14.91 14.32
N TYR A 309 -9.47 14.66 13.38
CA TYR A 309 -8.57 13.53 13.38
C TYR A 309 -7.12 13.99 13.52
N LYS A 310 -6.26 13.14 14.05
CA LYS A 310 -4.80 13.31 14.10
C LYS A 310 -4.13 12.15 13.39
N PHE A 311 -2.96 12.38 12.85
CA PHE A 311 -2.11 11.32 12.31
C PHE A 311 -1.85 10.26 13.39
N HIS A 312 -2.04 8.98 13.05
CA HIS A 312 -1.84 7.85 13.95
C HIS A 312 -0.60 7.05 13.56
N THR A 313 -0.52 6.58 12.32
CA THR A 313 0.64 5.87 11.78
C THR A 313 0.58 5.80 10.26
N GLU A 314 1.71 5.53 9.61
CA GLU A 314 1.81 5.23 8.18
C GLU A 314 2.69 3.99 7.97
N PHE A 315 2.43 3.25 6.91
CA PHE A 315 3.27 2.13 6.50
C PHE A 315 3.14 1.85 5.00
N GLN A 316 4.20 1.31 4.41
CA GLN A 316 4.18 0.80 3.03
C GLN A 316 3.37 -0.50 3.00
N SER A 317 2.24 -0.50 2.30
CA SER A 317 1.40 -1.69 2.18
C SER A 317 1.84 -2.56 1.00
N HIS A 318 2.02 -1.95 -0.17
CA HIS A 318 2.36 -2.64 -1.41
C HIS A 318 3.56 -1.96 -2.05
N GLU A 319 4.37 -2.72 -2.77
CA GLU A 319 5.51 -2.22 -3.53
C GLU A 319 5.30 -2.65 -4.99
N PRO A 320 5.91 -1.95 -5.97
CA PRO A 320 5.79 -2.35 -7.35
C PRO A 320 6.34 -3.77 -7.53
N GLU A 321 5.55 -4.62 -8.16
CA GLU A 321 5.92 -6.02 -8.45
C GLU A 321 5.92 -6.23 -9.97
N PHE A 322 6.72 -7.18 -10.47
CA PHE A 322 6.76 -7.50 -11.90
C PHE A 322 6.59 -9.01 -12.11
N ASP A 323 5.54 -9.40 -12.81
CA ASP A 323 5.33 -10.78 -13.26
C ASP A 323 6.11 -11.00 -14.57
N TYR A 324 7.32 -11.54 -14.46
CA TYR A 324 8.19 -11.83 -15.61
C TYR A 324 7.59 -12.83 -16.61
N LEU A 325 6.74 -13.75 -16.15
CA LEU A 325 6.15 -14.76 -17.03
C LEU A 325 5.07 -14.15 -17.92
N LYS A 326 4.31 -13.20 -17.36
CA LYS A 326 3.29 -12.46 -18.11
C LYS A 326 3.80 -11.15 -18.71
N SER A 327 5.03 -10.75 -18.37
CA SER A 327 5.58 -9.43 -18.66
C SER A 327 4.63 -8.31 -18.23
N LEU A 328 4.06 -8.46 -17.03
CA LEU A 328 3.05 -7.58 -16.48
C LEU A 328 3.61 -6.87 -15.24
N GLU A 329 3.64 -5.55 -15.28
CA GLU A 329 3.87 -4.73 -14.10
C GLU A 329 2.62 -4.70 -13.22
N ILE A 330 2.82 -4.91 -11.93
CA ILE A 330 1.79 -4.86 -10.91
C ILE A 330 2.04 -3.60 -10.11
N GLU A 331 1.18 -2.61 -10.31
CA GLU A 331 1.24 -1.35 -9.57
C GLU A 331 1.09 -1.57 -8.06
N GLU A 332 1.79 -0.75 -7.29
CA GLU A 332 1.66 -0.68 -5.83
C GLU A 332 0.37 0.02 -5.37
N LYS A 333 -0.33 0.71 -6.28
CA LYS A 333 -1.55 1.46 -6.01
C LYS A 333 -2.56 0.67 -5.17
N ILE A 334 -3.00 1.28 -4.06
CA ILE A 334 -4.03 0.68 -3.22
C ILE A 334 -5.41 0.92 -3.83
N ASN A 335 -6.07 -0.15 -4.27
CA ASN A 335 -7.40 -0.06 -4.87
C ASN A 335 -8.52 0.07 -3.84
N LYS A 336 -8.47 -0.73 -2.76
CA LYS A 336 -9.46 -0.73 -1.67
C LYS A 336 -8.82 -1.06 -0.32
N ILE A 337 -9.34 -0.42 0.72
CA ILE A 337 -9.10 -0.77 2.12
C ILE A 337 -10.43 -1.19 2.75
N LYS A 338 -10.40 -2.28 3.53
CA LYS A 338 -11.55 -2.70 4.35
C LYS A 338 -11.13 -3.07 5.75
N TRP A 339 -11.72 -2.42 6.74
CA TRP A 339 -11.50 -2.76 8.14
C TRP A 339 -12.12 -4.12 8.47
N CYS A 340 -11.41 -4.91 9.28
CA CYS A 340 -11.97 -6.08 9.91
C CYS A 340 -12.59 -5.68 11.26
N ARG A 341 -13.58 -6.44 11.74
CA ARG A 341 -14.13 -6.20 13.08
C ARG A 341 -13.03 -6.41 14.13
N ARG A 342 -12.91 -5.42 15.03
CA ARG A 342 -11.89 -5.42 16.08
C ARG A 342 -12.18 -6.54 17.10
N GLN A 343 -11.24 -7.47 17.26
CA GLN A 343 -11.35 -8.60 18.21
C GLN A 343 -10.59 -8.35 19.52
N ASN A 344 -9.58 -7.48 19.50
CA ASN A 344 -8.74 -7.17 20.64
C ASN A 344 -8.20 -5.73 20.51
N ALA A 345 -7.22 -5.35 21.33
CA ALA A 345 -6.64 -4.00 21.26
C ALA A 345 -5.99 -3.68 19.91
N ALA A 346 -5.59 -4.68 19.11
CA ALA A 346 -5.06 -4.47 17.78
C ALA A 346 -6.17 -4.21 16.75
N HIS A 347 -5.83 -3.39 15.79
CA HIS A 347 -6.62 -3.12 14.60
C HIS A 347 -6.23 -4.05 13.47
N PHE A 348 -7.21 -4.43 12.66
CA PHE A 348 -7.01 -5.28 11.50
C PHE A 348 -7.69 -4.66 10.28
N LEU A 349 -6.97 -4.59 9.18
CA LEU A 349 -7.49 -4.08 7.91
C LEU A 349 -6.92 -4.90 6.74
N LEU A 350 -7.74 -5.08 5.73
CA LEU A 350 -7.35 -5.61 4.43
C LEU A 350 -7.01 -4.43 3.52
N SER A 351 -5.90 -4.52 2.80
CA SER A 351 -5.57 -3.65 1.68
C SER A 351 -5.32 -4.51 0.44
N THR A 352 -5.67 -4.00 -0.74
CA THR A 352 -5.41 -4.69 -2.01
C THR A 352 -4.87 -3.72 -3.05
N ASN A 353 -3.97 -4.21 -3.89
CA ASN A 353 -3.72 -3.67 -5.22
C ASN A 353 -4.44 -4.55 -6.26
N ASP A 354 -3.96 -4.55 -7.50
CA ASP A 354 -4.57 -5.28 -8.59
C ASP A 354 -4.51 -6.81 -8.48
N LYS A 355 -3.57 -7.38 -7.71
CA LYS A 355 -3.30 -8.83 -7.70
C LYS A 355 -3.21 -9.45 -6.31
N THR A 356 -2.85 -8.66 -5.30
CA THR A 356 -2.47 -9.16 -3.98
C THR A 356 -3.22 -8.42 -2.89
N ILE A 357 -3.81 -9.19 -1.97
CA ILE A 357 -4.49 -8.67 -0.78
C ILE A 357 -3.60 -8.92 0.43
N LYS A 358 -3.48 -7.96 1.34
CA LYS A 358 -2.69 -8.09 2.57
C LYS A 358 -3.57 -7.81 3.78
N LEU A 359 -3.53 -8.69 4.77
CA LEU A 359 -4.14 -8.47 6.09
C LEU A 359 -3.10 -7.84 7.01
N TRP A 360 -3.31 -6.60 7.39
CA TRP A 360 -2.47 -5.84 8.28
C TRP A 360 -2.95 -5.94 9.72
N LYS A 361 -2.01 -6.04 10.65
CA LYS A 361 -2.24 -5.90 12.08
C LYS A 361 -1.54 -4.64 12.57
N VAL A 362 -2.31 -3.68 13.08
CA VAL A 362 -1.79 -2.44 13.65
C VAL A 362 -2.02 -2.46 15.16
N PHE A 363 -0.97 -2.30 15.95
CA PHE A 363 -1.05 -2.41 17.41
C PHE A 363 0.01 -1.57 18.12
N GLU A 364 -0.30 -1.19 19.35
CA GLU A 364 0.67 -0.56 20.25
C GLU A 364 1.67 -1.60 20.76
N LYS A 365 2.96 -1.34 20.52
CA LYS A 365 4.09 -2.15 20.96
C LYS A 365 4.89 -1.37 21.99
N THR A 366 4.81 -1.80 23.25
CA THR A 366 5.70 -1.29 24.31
C THR A 366 7.10 -1.82 24.10
N LEU A 367 8.04 -0.92 23.79
CA LEU A 367 9.46 -1.21 23.75
C LEU A 367 9.98 -1.42 25.17
N LYS A 368 10.62 -2.57 25.39
CA LYS A 368 11.21 -2.92 26.67
C LYS A 368 12.72 -3.05 26.50
N LEU A 369 13.48 -2.36 27.35
CA LEU A 369 14.93 -2.46 27.39
C LEU A 369 15.35 -3.37 28.56
N VAL A 370 16.47 -4.07 28.38
CA VAL A 370 17.04 -4.92 29.41
C VAL A 370 17.70 -4.04 30.48
N ALA A 371 17.05 -3.89 31.63
CA ALA A 371 17.52 -3.08 32.75
C ALA A 371 18.58 -3.80 33.59
N GLU A 372 18.43 -5.12 33.72
CA GLU A 372 19.38 -5.96 34.46
C GLU A 372 19.74 -7.15 33.60
N ASN A 373 21.04 -7.37 33.39
CA ASN A 373 21.57 -8.58 32.78
C ASN A 373 22.85 -8.99 33.50
N ASN A 374 23.25 -10.25 33.35
CA ASN A 374 24.42 -10.85 33.99
C ASN A 374 25.77 -10.26 33.52
N HIS A 375 25.75 -9.26 32.63
CA HIS A 375 26.92 -8.53 32.14
C HIS A 375 27.07 -7.11 32.70
N ASN A 376 26.02 -6.52 33.30
CA ASN A 376 26.09 -5.13 33.77
C ASN A 376 26.94 -4.94 35.03
N ASP A 377 27.36 -6.02 35.70
CA ASP A 377 28.13 -5.98 36.96
C ASP A 377 29.60 -6.44 36.82
N MET A 378 30.11 -6.61 35.59
CA MET A 378 31.55 -6.76 35.37
C MET A 378 32.22 -5.39 35.34
N GLY A 379 32.25 -4.73 36.50
CA GLY A 379 32.99 -3.49 36.73
C GLY A 379 34.49 -3.69 36.50
N TYR A 380 34.94 -3.58 35.24
CA TYR A 380 36.32 -3.25 34.87
C TYR A 380 36.60 -1.81 35.31
N GLY A 381 36.73 -1.59 36.62
CA GLY A 381 36.80 -0.25 37.18
C GLY A 381 37.23 -0.16 38.64
N GLN A 382 37.84 -1.21 39.21
CA GLN A 382 38.62 -0.99 40.43
C GLN A 382 39.96 -0.37 40.06
N VAL A 383 40.10 0.89 40.42
CA VAL A 383 41.35 1.65 40.49
C VAL A 383 42.40 0.75 41.14
N ARG A 384 43.41 0.34 40.36
CA ARG A 384 44.53 -0.47 40.86
C ARG A 384 45.41 0.43 41.73
N ASP A 385 45.33 0.25 43.03
CA ASP A 385 46.32 0.79 43.96
C ASP A 385 47.66 0.04 43.74
N PRO A 386 48.76 0.71 43.34
CA PRO A 386 50.02 0.04 42.99
C PRO A 386 50.71 -0.69 44.16
N ASP A 387 50.31 -0.39 45.40
CA ASP A 387 51.05 -0.75 46.61
C ASP A 387 50.49 -1.97 47.37
N VAL A 388 49.51 -2.70 46.81
CA VAL A 388 48.93 -3.89 47.45
C VAL A 388 49.33 -5.17 46.72
N HIS A 389 50.03 -6.07 47.42
CA HIS A 389 50.43 -7.38 46.91
C HIS A 389 49.18 -8.23 46.56
N PRO A 390 49.15 -8.90 45.39
CA PRO A 390 47.94 -9.55 44.83
C PRO A 390 47.32 -10.66 45.70
N SER A 391 48.02 -11.11 46.75
CA SER A 391 47.53 -12.11 47.71
C SER A 391 46.73 -11.53 48.89
N LEU A 392 46.60 -10.21 49.00
CA LEU A 392 45.82 -9.52 50.06
C LEU A 392 44.54 -8.86 49.53
N LEU A 393 44.24 -9.00 48.23
CA LEU A 393 43.00 -8.52 47.65
C LEU A 393 41.86 -9.50 47.97
N PRO A 394 40.67 -9.01 48.39
CA PRO A 394 39.48 -9.85 48.48
C PRO A 394 39.22 -10.48 47.10
N VAL A 395 39.05 -11.81 47.07
CA VAL A 395 38.67 -12.54 45.85
C VAL A 395 37.37 -11.92 45.33
N PRO A 396 37.31 -11.42 44.08
CA PRO A 396 36.06 -10.96 43.50
C PRO A 396 35.12 -12.17 43.37
N THR A 397 34.03 -12.18 44.11
CA THR A 397 32.86 -12.99 43.77
C THR A 397 32.19 -12.38 42.53
N PRO A 398 31.81 -13.15 41.49
CA PRO A 398 31.60 -14.60 41.48
C PRO A 398 32.58 -15.37 40.59
N VAL A 399 32.86 -16.62 40.98
CA VAL A 399 33.57 -17.60 40.14
C VAL A 399 32.76 -17.83 38.86
N PRO A 400 33.33 -17.65 37.65
CA PRO A 400 32.68 -18.00 36.40
C PRO A 400 32.22 -19.47 36.44
N GLY A 401 30.92 -19.71 36.29
CA GLY A 401 30.32 -21.06 36.35
C GLY A 401 29.73 -21.48 37.70
N SER A 402 29.81 -20.65 38.76
CA SER A 402 29.22 -20.99 40.07
C SER A 402 27.69 -20.91 40.13
N GLY A 403 27.03 -20.31 39.14
CA GLY A 403 25.58 -20.15 39.07
C GLY A 403 24.97 -19.19 40.11
N ALA A 404 25.68 -18.88 41.20
CA ALA A 404 25.20 -18.12 42.35
C ALA A 404 24.94 -16.61 42.10
N GLY A 405 25.32 -16.09 40.91
CA GLY A 405 25.09 -14.71 40.49
C GLY A 405 24.18 -14.55 39.27
N LEU A 406 23.55 -15.63 38.79
CA LEU A 406 22.69 -15.58 37.61
C LEU A 406 21.34 -14.95 37.95
N ARG A 407 20.98 -13.87 37.25
CA ARG A 407 19.68 -13.22 37.26
C ARG A 407 18.99 -13.42 35.91
N LEU A 408 17.66 -13.52 35.93
CA LEU A 408 16.87 -13.44 34.70
C LEU A 408 16.89 -11.98 34.20
N PRO A 409 17.02 -11.75 32.88
CA PRO A 409 16.97 -10.41 32.33
C PRO A 409 15.69 -9.70 32.74
N ARG A 410 15.82 -8.56 33.42
CA ARG A 410 14.66 -7.74 33.79
C ARG A 410 14.41 -6.72 32.70
N LEU A 411 13.19 -6.73 32.17
CA LEU A 411 12.74 -5.81 31.14
C LEU A 411 12.03 -4.61 31.79
N THR A 412 12.47 -3.39 31.48
CA THR A 412 11.76 -2.16 31.85
C THR A 412 11.12 -1.54 30.61
N PRO A 413 9.82 -1.15 30.66
CA PRO A 413 9.18 -0.44 29.56
C PRO A 413 9.82 0.94 29.41
N VAL A 414 10.21 1.29 28.19
CA VAL A 414 10.86 2.56 27.84
C VAL A 414 9.91 3.48 27.09
N ASP A 415 9.29 2.95 26.04
CA ASP A 415 8.43 3.73 25.16
C ASP A 415 7.33 2.84 24.53
N THR A 416 6.31 3.44 23.95
CA THR A 416 5.24 2.73 23.21
C THR A 416 5.16 3.30 21.80
N ILE A 417 5.37 2.43 20.80
CA ILE A 417 5.26 2.77 19.39
C ILE A 417 4.06 2.08 18.76
N ILE A 418 3.54 2.62 17.67
CA ILE A 418 2.51 1.94 16.87
C ILE A 418 3.22 1.16 15.77
N ALA A 419 3.01 -0.14 15.75
CA ALA A 419 3.59 -1.04 14.76
C ALA A 419 2.50 -1.58 13.84
N ALA A 420 2.75 -1.54 12.53
CA ALA A 420 1.96 -2.19 11.51
C ALA A 420 2.74 -3.38 10.94
N VAL A 421 2.15 -4.57 10.94
CA VAL A 421 2.81 -5.80 10.46
C VAL A 421 1.85 -6.53 9.51
N PRO A 422 2.32 -6.97 8.33
CA PRO A 422 1.52 -7.81 7.44
C PRO A 422 1.39 -9.19 8.09
N ARG A 423 0.17 -9.55 8.49
CA ARG A 423 -0.11 -10.84 9.13
C ARG A 423 -0.26 -11.95 8.09
N LYS A 424 -0.90 -11.65 6.97
CA LYS A 424 -1.18 -12.59 5.87
C LYS A 424 -1.15 -11.86 4.53
N ILE A 425 -0.75 -12.60 3.50
CA ILE A 425 -0.72 -12.16 2.11
C ILE A 425 -1.51 -13.20 1.30
N TYR A 426 -2.59 -12.75 0.66
CA TYR A 426 -3.45 -13.56 -0.20
C TYR A 426 -3.13 -13.18 -1.65
N ALA A 427 -2.42 -14.05 -2.34
CA ALA A 427 -1.89 -13.79 -3.68
C ALA A 427 -2.28 -14.91 -4.65
N ASN A 428 -2.06 -14.69 -5.94
CA ASN A 428 -2.17 -15.70 -7.02
C ASN A 428 -3.56 -16.32 -7.22
N ALA A 429 -4.63 -15.70 -6.72
CA ALA A 429 -6.00 -16.17 -6.94
C ALA A 429 -6.76 -15.41 -8.03
N HIS A 430 -6.31 -14.20 -8.38
CA HIS A 430 -6.93 -13.34 -9.38
C HIS A 430 -6.10 -13.30 -10.66
N ALA A 431 -6.77 -13.56 -11.78
CA ALA A 431 -6.17 -13.42 -13.10
C ALA A 431 -6.25 -11.96 -13.58
N TYR A 432 -7.32 -11.25 -13.21
CA TYR A 432 -7.64 -9.87 -13.63
C TYR A 432 -7.45 -8.88 -12.48
N HIS A 433 -7.83 -7.62 -12.65
CA HIS A 433 -7.59 -6.58 -11.64
C HIS A 433 -8.62 -6.66 -10.52
N ILE A 434 -8.17 -6.74 -9.27
CA ILE A 434 -9.06 -6.74 -8.11
C ILE A 434 -9.71 -5.35 -7.98
N ASN A 435 -11.02 -5.28 -8.13
CA ASN A 435 -11.80 -4.04 -8.05
C ASN A 435 -12.49 -3.88 -6.68
N SER A 436 -12.77 -4.97 -5.96
CA SER A 436 -13.57 -4.94 -4.73
C SER A 436 -13.05 -5.85 -3.64
N LEU A 437 -13.26 -5.41 -2.40
CA LEU A 437 -13.13 -6.19 -1.18
C LEU A 437 -14.36 -5.99 -0.30
N SER A 438 -14.86 -7.07 0.28
CA SER A 438 -15.95 -6.99 1.26
C SER A 438 -15.81 -8.06 2.33
N VAL A 439 -15.82 -7.65 3.60
CA VAL A 439 -15.75 -8.55 4.75
C VAL A 439 -17.14 -9.06 5.07
N ASN A 440 -17.25 -10.36 5.32
CA ASN A 440 -18.53 -10.98 5.64
C ASN A 440 -18.97 -10.63 7.08
N SER A 441 -20.27 -10.64 7.30
CA SER A 441 -20.89 -10.41 8.61
C SER A 441 -20.56 -11.49 9.65
N ASP A 442 -20.05 -12.66 9.21
CA ASP A 442 -19.57 -13.75 10.07
C ASP A 442 -18.27 -13.41 10.83
N GLY A 443 -17.49 -12.42 10.36
CA GLY A 443 -16.22 -12.02 10.94
C GLY A 443 -15.06 -13.00 10.70
N GLU A 444 -15.23 -14.00 9.84
CA GLU A 444 -14.25 -15.03 9.50
C GLU A 444 -13.89 -15.04 8.02
N THR A 445 -14.84 -14.72 7.14
CA THR A 445 -14.66 -14.76 5.69
C THR A 445 -14.74 -13.37 5.05
N TYR A 446 -14.22 -13.26 3.84
CA TYR A 446 -14.35 -12.07 3.00
C TYR A 446 -14.31 -12.47 1.53
N ILE A 447 -14.84 -11.61 0.65
CA ILE A 447 -14.76 -11.78 -0.79
C ILE A 447 -13.83 -10.76 -1.40
N SER A 448 -13.18 -11.16 -2.49
CA SER A 448 -12.53 -10.27 -3.43
C SER A 448 -13.05 -10.53 -4.83
N ALA A 449 -13.33 -9.46 -5.57
CA ALA A 449 -13.80 -9.53 -6.94
C ALA A 449 -12.76 -8.94 -7.88
N ASP A 450 -12.52 -9.64 -8.99
CA ASP A 450 -11.87 -9.09 -10.18
C ASP A 450 -12.89 -8.87 -11.29
N ASP A 451 -12.42 -8.61 -12.51
CA ASP A 451 -13.28 -8.30 -13.65
C ASP A 451 -14.19 -9.46 -14.08
N LEU A 452 -13.87 -10.73 -13.77
CA LEU A 452 -14.66 -11.90 -14.20
C LEU A 452 -14.99 -12.89 -13.08
N ARG A 453 -14.37 -12.76 -11.91
CA ARG A 453 -14.43 -13.74 -10.83
C ARG A 453 -14.59 -13.10 -9.46
N ILE A 454 -15.32 -13.81 -8.60
CA ILE A 454 -15.40 -13.51 -7.17
C ILE A 454 -14.87 -14.70 -6.39
N ASN A 455 -13.89 -14.45 -5.54
CA ASN A 455 -13.25 -15.43 -4.69
C ASN A 455 -13.63 -15.20 -3.23
N LEU A 456 -14.03 -16.26 -2.55
CA LEU A 456 -14.26 -16.32 -1.10
C LEU A 456 -12.98 -16.78 -0.40
N TRP A 457 -12.64 -16.06 0.66
CA TRP A 457 -11.44 -16.30 1.46
C TRP A 457 -11.81 -16.46 2.93
N ASN A 458 -10.97 -17.18 3.65
CA ASN A 458 -10.98 -17.17 5.11
C ASN A 458 -9.84 -16.29 5.61
N LEU A 459 -10.11 -15.39 6.55
CA LEU A 459 -9.11 -14.47 7.13
C LEU A 459 -7.92 -15.19 7.79
N ASN A 460 -8.04 -16.48 8.09
CA ASN A 460 -6.98 -17.28 8.68
C ASN A 460 -6.25 -18.19 7.67
N ILE A 461 -6.69 -18.29 6.41
CA ILE A 461 -6.13 -19.18 5.39
C ILE A 461 -5.74 -18.35 4.16
N SER A 462 -4.45 -18.30 3.84
CA SER A 462 -3.92 -17.40 2.80
C SER A 462 -3.47 -18.11 1.52
N ASP A 463 -3.32 -19.42 1.57
CA ASP A 463 -2.87 -20.29 0.49
C ASP A 463 -4.02 -20.85 -0.35
N GLN A 464 -5.27 -20.65 0.08
CA GLN A 464 -6.45 -21.21 -0.56
C GLN A 464 -7.56 -20.15 -0.64
N SER A 465 -8.24 -20.12 -1.78
CA SER A 465 -9.49 -19.39 -1.98
C SER A 465 -10.49 -20.31 -2.68
N PHE A 466 -11.77 -20.01 -2.51
CA PHE A 466 -12.84 -20.70 -3.21
C PHE A 466 -13.50 -19.74 -4.18
N ASN A 467 -13.44 -20.05 -5.47
CA ASN A 467 -14.12 -19.25 -6.47
C ASN A 467 -15.64 -19.51 -6.39
N ILE A 468 -16.41 -18.46 -6.10
CA ILE A 468 -17.86 -18.54 -5.91
C ILE A 468 -18.65 -18.02 -7.10
N VAL A 469 -18.05 -17.19 -7.95
CA VAL A 469 -18.64 -16.69 -9.20
C VAL A 469 -17.55 -16.71 -10.28
N ASP A 470 -17.85 -17.31 -11.43
CA ASP A 470 -17.02 -17.23 -12.64
C ASP A 470 -17.89 -16.89 -13.85
N ILE A 471 -17.85 -15.63 -14.29
CA ILE A 471 -18.57 -15.18 -15.50
C ILE A 471 -17.68 -15.22 -16.74
N LYS A 472 -16.48 -15.84 -16.65
CA LYS A 472 -15.56 -15.93 -17.76
C LYS A 472 -16.18 -16.74 -18.92
N PRO A 473 -16.33 -16.16 -20.12
CA PRO A 473 -16.83 -16.90 -21.27
C PRO A 473 -15.81 -17.96 -21.72
N VAL A 474 -16.31 -19.01 -22.39
CA VAL A 474 -15.45 -20.07 -22.94
C VAL A 474 -14.50 -19.48 -23.99
N ASN A 475 -15.02 -18.60 -24.85
CA ASN A 475 -14.22 -17.79 -25.77
C ASN A 475 -14.10 -16.36 -25.23
N MET A 476 -12.88 -15.89 -25.01
CA MET A 476 -12.64 -14.51 -24.54
C MET A 476 -13.11 -13.45 -25.54
N GLU A 477 -13.25 -13.79 -26.82
CA GLU A 477 -13.80 -12.87 -27.84
C GLU A 477 -15.31 -12.61 -27.64
N GLU A 478 -16.02 -13.50 -26.95
CA GLU A 478 -17.45 -13.37 -26.64
C GLU A 478 -17.68 -12.63 -25.31
N LEU A 479 -16.64 -12.02 -24.74
CA LEU A 479 -16.75 -11.25 -23.51
C LEU A 479 -17.63 -10.01 -23.74
N THR A 480 -18.78 -9.99 -23.09
CA THR A 480 -19.71 -8.84 -23.17
C THR A 480 -19.93 -8.16 -21.82
N GLU A 481 -19.61 -8.82 -20.71
CA GLU A 481 -19.93 -8.34 -19.37
C GLU A 481 -18.72 -8.54 -18.44
N VAL A 482 -18.40 -7.52 -17.64
CA VAL A 482 -17.40 -7.61 -16.57
C VAL A 482 -18.00 -7.17 -15.24
N ILE A 483 -17.50 -7.74 -14.15
CA ILE A 483 -17.84 -7.38 -12.77
C ILE A 483 -17.14 -6.06 -12.43
N THR A 484 -17.89 -5.10 -11.91
CA THR A 484 -17.36 -3.76 -11.62
C THR A 484 -17.25 -3.46 -10.13
N ALA A 485 -18.15 -3.99 -9.32
CA ALA A 485 -18.12 -3.88 -7.88
C ALA A 485 -18.81 -5.09 -7.23
N ALA A 486 -18.40 -5.46 -6.00
CA ALA A 486 -19.03 -6.51 -5.22
C ALA A 486 -19.05 -6.19 -3.72
N GLU A 487 -20.15 -6.53 -3.04
CA GLU A 487 -20.31 -6.29 -1.61
C GLU A 487 -21.19 -7.34 -0.93
N PHE A 488 -20.77 -7.80 0.26
CA PHE A 488 -21.59 -8.62 1.13
C PHE A 488 -22.76 -7.83 1.72
N HIS A 489 -23.85 -8.54 1.97
CA HIS A 489 -24.94 -8.01 2.75
C HIS A 489 -24.47 -7.74 4.21
N PRO A 490 -24.77 -6.58 4.82
CA PRO A 490 -24.21 -6.18 6.11
C PRO A 490 -24.63 -7.08 7.28
N ILE A 491 -25.80 -7.71 7.18
CA ILE A 491 -26.40 -8.57 8.22
C ILE A 491 -26.40 -10.07 7.83
N HIS A 492 -26.83 -10.42 6.61
CA HIS A 492 -26.94 -11.81 6.15
C HIS A 492 -25.61 -12.34 5.59
N CYS A 493 -25.02 -13.33 6.25
CA CYS A 493 -23.70 -13.86 5.88
C CYS A 493 -23.65 -14.65 4.57
N ASN A 494 -24.81 -15.03 4.03
CA ASN A 494 -24.95 -15.83 2.83
C ASN A 494 -25.27 -15.01 1.57
N GLN A 495 -25.56 -13.71 1.71
CA GLN A 495 -25.98 -12.89 0.58
C GLN A 495 -24.92 -11.86 0.23
N PHE A 496 -24.67 -11.70 -1.06
CA PHE A 496 -23.83 -10.64 -1.58
C PHE A 496 -24.38 -10.17 -2.93
N VAL A 497 -24.01 -8.95 -3.31
CA VAL A 497 -24.31 -8.40 -4.63
C VAL A 497 -23.04 -8.16 -5.40
N TYR A 498 -23.14 -8.25 -6.72
CA TYR A 498 -22.13 -7.74 -7.62
C TYR A 498 -22.80 -7.00 -8.78
N SER A 499 -22.18 -5.92 -9.21
CA SER A 499 -22.62 -5.13 -10.35
C SER A 499 -21.78 -5.40 -11.58
N SER A 500 -22.31 -5.04 -12.74
CA SER A 500 -21.65 -5.27 -14.02
C SER A 500 -21.49 -4.00 -14.85
N SER A 501 -20.64 -4.11 -15.88
CA SER A 501 -20.46 -3.08 -16.91
C SER A 501 -21.68 -2.86 -17.80
N LYS A 502 -22.69 -3.73 -17.75
CA LYS A 502 -23.95 -3.60 -18.50
C LYS A 502 -25.07 -2.92 -17.72
N GLY A 503 -24.78 -2.39 -16.53
CA GLY A 503 -25.80 -1.74 -15.71
C GLY A 503 -26.73 -2.68 -14.96
N THR A 504 -26.35 -3.96 -14.81
CA THR A 504 -27.12 -4.93 -14.02
C THR A 504 -26.49 -5.16 -12.66
N ILE A 505 -27.33 -5.37 -11.64
CA ILE A 505 -26.90 -5.78 -10.29
C ILE A 505 -27.45 -7.17 -10.04
N LYS A 506 -26.60 -8.10 -9.64
CA LYS A 506 -26.96 -9.49 -9.38
C LYS A 506 -26.79 -9.76 -7.89
N LEU A 507 -27.83 -10.28 -7.26
CA LEU A 507 -27.79 -10.75 -5.88
C LEU A 507 -27.63 -12.27 -5.89
N ALA A 508 -26.61 -12.75 -5.21
CA ALA A 508 -26.32 -14.17 -5.04
C ALA A 508 -26.65 -14.61 -3.60
N ASP A 509 -27.19 -15.82 -3.46
CA ASP A 509 -27.38 -16.49 -2.18
C ASP A 509 -26.53 -17.77 -2.12
N MET A 510 -25.51 -17.76 -1.27
CA MET A 510 -24.55 -18.85 -1.08
C MET A 510 -25.18 -20.12 -0.49
N ARG A 511 -26.44 -20.09 -0.05
CA ARG A 511 -27.17 -21.27 0.42
C ARG A 511 -27.83 -22.04 -0.70
N ASP A 512 -28.18 -21.37 -1.79
CA ASP A 512 -28.89 -21.99 -2.91
C ASP A 512 -27.98 -22.95 -3.67
N SER A 513 -26.70 -22.61 -3.78
CA SER A 513 -25.71 -23.40 -4.49
C SER A 513 -24.29 -23.10 -3.98
N ALA A 514 -23.41 -24.11 -4.07
CA ALA A 514 -22.00 -23.93 -3.72
C ALA A 514 -21.29 -22.98 -4.70
N LEU A 515 -21.67 -23.02 -5.98
CA LEU A 515 -21.21 -22.09 -7.01
C LEU A 515 -22.36 -21.14 -7.32
N CYS A 516 -22.17 -19.86 -7.07
CA CYS A 516 -23.17 -18.80 -7.26
C CYS A 516 -23.21 -18.32 -8.72
N ASP A 517 -23.07 -19.23 -9.68
CA ASP A 517 -23.05 -18.93 -11.12
C ASP A 517 -24.45 -18.49 -11.61
N ALA A 518 -25.50 -18.97 -10.95
CA ALA A 518 -26.84 -18.44 -11.06
C ALA A 518 -27.06 -17.36 -10.00
N HIS A 519 -27.63 -16.22 -10.41
CA HIS A 519 -28.05 -15.19 -9.47
C HIS A 519 -29.43 -15.52 -8.90
N ALA A 520 -29.64 -15.24 -7.61
CA ALA A 520 -30.94 -15.39 -6.97
C ALA A 520 -31.93 -14.30 -7.44
N LYS A 521 -31.42 -13.08 -7.67
CA LYS A 521 -32.17 -11.95 -8.19
C LYS A 521 -31.31 -11.11 -9.13
N GLN A 522 -31.93 -10.50 -10.14
CA GLN A 522 -31.27 -9.55 -11.05
C GLN A 522 -32.06 -8.25 -11.07
N PHE A 523 -31.40 -7.16 -10.70
CA PHE A 523 -31.95 -5.81 -10.73
C PHE A 523 -31.52 -5.15 -12.03
N GLU A 524 -32.51 -4.81 -12.83
CA GLU A 524 -32.33 -4.19 -14.14
C GLU A 524 -33.55 -3.33 -14.46
N GLU A 525 -33.31 -2.18 -15.08
CA GLU A 525 -34.35 -1.28 -15.56
C GLU A 525 -34.47 -1.45 -17.07
N GLU A 526 -35.65 -1.83 -17.55
CA GLU A 526 -35.88 -2.04 -18.98
C GLU A 526 -35.82 -0.69 -19.72
N GLU A 527 -34.74 -0.49 -20.48
CA GLU A 527 -34.59 0.70 -21.32
C GLU A 527 -35.30 0.53 -22.67
N ASP A 528 -36.04 1.56 -23.09
CA ASP A 528 -36.68 1.61 -24.40
C ASP A 528 -35.61 1.50 -25.50
N PRO A 529 -35.67 0.49 -26.39
CA PRO A 529 -34.70 0.31 -27.47
C PRO A 529 -34.55 1.54 -28.37
N SER A 530 -35.57 2.38 -28.48
CA SER A 530 -35.53 3.62 -29.26
C SER A 530 -34.63 4.71 -28.65
N THR A 531 -34.34 4.62 -27.35
CA THR A 531 -33.47 5.56 -26.62
C THR A 531 -32.03 5.08 -26.51
N LYS A 532 -31.75 3.82 -26.92
CA LYS A 532 -30.41 3.24 -26.89
C LYS A 532 -29.52 3.89 -27.94
N SER A 533 -28.45 4.49 -27.45
CA SER A 533 -27.34 5.03 -28.25
C SER A 533 -26.10 4.17 -28.05
N PHE A 534 -25.07 4.37 -28.87
CA PHE A 534 -23.75 3.75 -28.64
C PHE A 534 -23.23 4.02 -27.22
N PHE A 535 -23.42 5.25 -26.71
CA PHE A 535 -22.98 5.62 -25.36
C PHE A 535 -23.83 5.02 -24.25
N SER A 536 -25.02 4.49 -24.53
CA SER A 536 -25.92 3.94 -23.49
C SER A 536 -25.25 2.78 -22.74
N GLU A 537 -24.55 1.89 -23.43
CA GLU A 537 -23.85 0.78 -22.80
C GLU A 537 -22.68 1.29 -21.93
N ILE A 538 -21.91 2.26 -22.43
CA ILE A 538 -20.76 2.84 -21.71
C ILE A 538 -21.21 3.52 -20.41
N ILE A 539 -22.25 4.38 -20.48
CA ILE A 539 -22.72 5.13 -19.31
C ILE A 539 -23.59 4.29 -18.37
N SER A 540 -24.13 3.15 -18.83
CA SER A 540 -24.89 2.21 -17.99
C SER A 540 -23.99 1.41 -17.04
N SER A 541 -22.69 1.35 -17.31
CA SER A 541 -21.71 0.67 -16.46
C SER A 541 -21.77 1.20 -15.03
N ILE A 542 -22.01 0.30 -14.07
CA ILE A 542 -22.09 0.65 -12.66
C ILE A 542 -20.68 0.77 -12.11
N SER A 543 -20.33 1.91 -11.52
CA SER A 543 -19.02 2.16 -10.93
C SER A 543 -18.90 1.67 -9.48
N ASP A 544 -19.99 1.70 -8.72
CA ASP A 544 -20.02 1.26 -7.32
C ASP A 544 -21.41 0.78 -6.91
N VAL A 545 -21.44 -0.17 -5.98
CA VAL A 545 -22.67 -0.74 -5.41
C VAL A 545 -22.52 -0.83 -3.89
N LYS A 546 -23.53 -0.33 -3.16
CA LYS A 546 -23.55 -0.34 -1.70
C LYS A 546 -24.88 -0.76 -1.10
N PHE A 547 -24.84 -1.72 -0.20
CA PHE A 547 -25.99 -1.99 0.67
C PHE A 547 -26.19 -0.85 1.66
N SER A 548 -27.46 -0.49 1.87
CA SER A 548 -27.89 0.26 3.04
C SER A 548 -27.59 -0.54 4.31
N ARG A 549 -27.44 0.16 5.43
CA ARG A 549 -27.00 -0.45 6.69
C ARG A 549 -27.99 -1.50 7.24
N ASP A 550 -29.28 -1.32 7.01
CA ASP A 550 -30.32 -2.28 7.35
C ASP A 550 -30.42 -3.44 6.33
N GLY A 551 -29.71 -3.34 5.21
CA GLY A 551 -29.68 -4.32 4.13
C GLY A 551 -30.89 -4.26 3.20
N ARG A 552 -31.83 -3.34 3.41
CA ARG A 552 -33.10 -3.32 2.66
C ARG A 552 -32.97 -2.71 1.28
N TYR A 553 -32.11 -1.72 1.15
CA TYR A 553 -31.87 -0.98 -0.08
C TYR A 553 -30.46 -1.22 -0.63
N ILE A 554 -30.34 -1.17 -1.96
CA ILE A 554 -29.07 -1.17 -2.69
C ILE A 554 -28.92 0.20 -3.35
N LEU A 555 -27.77 0.82 -3.18
CA LEU A 555 -27.35 2.03 -3.88
C LEU A 555 -26.44 1.62 -5.02
N SER A 556 -26.70 2.12 -6.22
CA SER A 556 -25.81 1.93 -7.37
C SER A 556 -25.50 3.26 -8.02
N ARG A 557 -24.24 3.45 -8.40
CA ARG A 557 -23.79 4.61 -9.15
C ARG A 557 -23.43 4.20 -10.56
N ASP A 558 -24.05 4.83 -11.55
CA ASP A 558 -23.57 4.82 -12.93
C ASP A 558 -22.95 6.19 -13.27
N TYR A 559 -22.50 6.40 -14.50
CA TYR A 559 -21.81 7.63 -14.85
C TYR A 559 -22.68 8.89 -14.65
N LEU A 560 -23.95 8.82 -15.04
CA LEU A 560 -24.86 9.97 -15.06
C LEU A 560 -25.75 10.08 -13.82
N THR A 561 -26.09 8.96 -13.20
CA THR A 561 -27.15 8.86 -12.20
C THR A 561 -26.75 8.05 -10.99
N LEU A 562 -27.43 8.34 -9.89
CA LEU A 562 -27.40 7.58 -8.65
C LEU A 562 -28.78 6.93 -8.47
N LYS A 563 -28.83 5.60 -8.36
CA LYS A 563 -30.07 4.82 -8.26
C LYS A 563 -30.18 4.12 -6.92
N ILE A 564 -31.36 4.18 -6.30
CA ILE A 564 -31.70 3.47 -5.06
C ILE A 564 -32.70 2.37 -5.41
N TRP A 565 -32.37 1.13 -5.09
CA TRP A 565 -33.17 -0.07 -5.32
C TRP A 565 -33.67 -0.62 -3.98
N ASP A 566 -34.88 -1.18 -3.94
CA ASP A 566 -35.34 -2.01 -2.81
C ASP A 566 -35.02 -3.46 -3.17
N VAL A 567 -34.43 -4.22 -2.27
CA VAL A 567 -34.06 -5.64 -2.50
C VAL A 567 -35.27 -6.52 -2.88
N ASN A 568 -36.50 -6.06 -2.62
CA ASN A 568 -37.73 -6.73 -2.99
C ASN A 568 -38.34 -6.26 -4.33
N MET A 569 -37.76 -5.26 -4.99
CA MET A 569 -38.23 -4.70 -6.26
C MET A 569 -37.10 -4.71 -7.30
N GLU A 570 -37.09 -5.75 -8.13
CA GLU A 570 -36.01 -6.04 -9.10
C GLU A 570 -36.15 -5.26 -10.42
N ASN A 571 -37.37 -4.92 -10.80
CA ASN A 571 -37.69 -4.42 -12.14
C ASN A 571 -37.43 -2.92 -12.36
N LYS A 572 -37.18 -2.15 -11.30
CA LYS A 572 -36.87 -0.71 -11.39
C LYS A 572 -36.32 -0.18 -10.06
N PRO A 573 -35.53 0.91 -10.10
CA PRO A 573 -35.14 1.62 -8.90
C PRO A 573 -36.35 2.31 -8.24
N VAL A 574 -36.29 2.46 -6.92
CA VAL A 574 -37.23 3.25 -6.12
C VAL A 574 -37.05 4.75 -6.37
N LYS A 575 -35.81 5.19 -6.54
CA LYS A 575 -35.45 6.58 -6.80
C LYS A 575 -34.24 6.64 -7.72
N THR A 576 -34.30 7.50 -8.73
CA THR A 576 -33.19 7.79 -9.65
C THR A 576 -32.87 9.28 -9.55
N ILE A 577 -31.63 9.60 -9.23
CA ILE A 577 -31.14 10.96 -8.99
C ILE A 577 -30.15 11.30 -10.11
N PRO A 578 -30.46 12.27 -10.98
CA PRO A 578 -29.53 12.70 -12.02
C PRO A 578 -28.40 13.54 -11.43
N ILE A 579 -27.15 13.13 -11.66
CA ILE A 579 -25.96 13.82 -11.15
C ILE A 579 -25.26 14.58 -12.29
N HIS A 580 -24.99 13.89 -13.39
CA HIS A 580 -24.23 14.45 -14.52
C HIS A 580 -25.09 14.60 -15.79
N ASP A 581 -26.41 14.75 -15.67
CA ASP A 581 -27.29 14.84 -16.85
C ASP A 581 -26.95 16.03 -17.77
N HIS A 582 -26.42 17.11 -17.19
CA HIS A 582 -25.88 18.28 -17.92
C HIS A 582 -24.68 17.94 -18.83
N LEU A 583 -23.98 16.83 -18.59
CA LEU A 583 -22.85 16.36 -19.40
C LEU A 583 -23.29 15.48 -20.58
N ARG A 584 -24.58 15.15 -20.70
CA ARG A 584 -25.10 14.26 -21.75
C ARG A 584 -24.81 14.77 -23.17
N SER A 585 -24.75 16.09 -23.37
CA SER A 585 -24.40 16.70 -24.66
C SER A 585 -22.90 16.63 -24.99
N LYS A 586 -22.05 16.32 -24.00
CA LYS A 586 -20.58 16.29 -24.11
C LYS A 586 -20.01 14.87 -24.05
N LEU A 587 -20.83 13.82 -24.18
CA LEU A 587 -20.38 12.43 -24.06
C LEU A 587 -19.28 12.07 -25.07
N CYS A 588 -19.31 12.65 -26.28
CA CYS A 588 -18.23 12.45 -27.26
C CYS A 588 -16.89 13.01 -26.74
N ASP A 589 -16.88 14.25 -26.26
CA ASP A 589 -15.66 14.89 -25.72
C ASP A 589 -15.14 14.16 -24.48
N LEU A 590 -16.04 13.63 -23.64
CA LEU A 590 -15.71 12.87 -22.44
C LEU A 590 -15.14 11.49 -22.77
N TYR A 591 -15.58 10.89 -23.87
CA TYR A 591 -15.05 9.63 -24.38
C TYR A 591 -13.65 9.82 -24.97
N GLU A 592 -13.40 10.91 -25.70
CA GLU A 592 -12.06 11.21 -26.25
C GLU A 592 -11.02 11.51 -25.17
N ASN A 593 -11.43 12.05 -24.01
CA ASN A 593 -10.56 12.37 -22.89
C ASN A 593 -10.58 11.32 -21.76
N ASP A 594 -11.13 10.12 -22.01
CA ASP A 594 -11.29 9.00 -21.06
C ASP A 594 -12.07 9.30 -19.76
N CYS A 595 -12.57 10.52 -19.59
CA CYS A 595 -13.30 10.95 -18.39
C CYS A 595 -14.62 10.18 -18.21
N ILE A 596 -15.21 9.68 -19.31
CA ILE A 596 -16.42 8.84 -19.26
C ILE A 596 -16.21 7.52 -18.48
N PHE A 597 -14.96 7.08 -18.31
CA PHE A 597 -14.60 5.86 -17.58
C PHE A 597 -14.28 6.09 -16.10
N ASP A 598 -14.43 7.33 -15.60
CA ASP A 598 -14.24 7.66 -14.20
C ASP A 598 -15.25 6.92 -13.31
N LYS A 599 -14.72 6.19 -12.32
CA LYS A 599 -15.52 5.37 -11.40
C LYS A 599 -15.80 6.15 -10.11
N PHE A 600 -16.95 6.82 -10.08
CA PHE A 600 -17.42 7.54 -8.89
C PHE A 600 -17.98 6.56 -7.84
N GLU A 601 -17.58 6.72 -6.58
CA GLU A 601 -18.15 5.98 -5.46
C GLU A 601 -19.48 6.59 -4.98
N ALA A 602 -20.28 5.76 -4.32
CA ALA A 602 -21.53 6.18 -3.70
C ALA A 602 -21.67 5.58 -2.30
N LEU A 603 -22.11 6.38 -1.34
CA LEU A 603 -22.09 6.01 0.08
C LEU A 603 -23.40 6.35 0.78
N TRP A 604 -23.78 5.51 1.74
CA TRP A 604 -24.87 5.77 2.67
C TRP A 604 -24.38 6.59 3.87
N GLY A 605 -25.20 7.53 4.31
CA GLY A 605 -25.07 8.17 5.60
C GLY A 605 -25.43 7.22 6.77
N PRO A 606 -25.10 7.59 8.02
CA PRO A 606 -25.24 6.73 9.20
C PRO A 606 -26.69 6.31 9.46
N ASP A 607 -27.64 7.18 9.11
CA ASP A 607 -29.07 7.00 9.33
C ASP A 607 -29.77 6.28 8.17
N GLY A 608 -29.07 5.98 7.07
CA GLY A 608 -29.65 5.38 5.87
C GLY A 608 -30.57 6.30 5.05
N ASN A 609 -30.78 7.54 5.48
CA ASN A 609 -31.57 8.53 4.75
C ASN A 609 -30.73 9.40 3.81
N LYS A 610 -29.49 9.71 4.17
CA LYS A 610 -28.62 10.52 3.31
C LYS A 610 -27.77 9.64 2.42
N VAL A 611 -27.51 10.08 1.19
CA VAL A 611 -26.56 9.45 0.27
C VAL A 611 -25.55 10.49 -0.22
N LEU A 612 -24.30 10.07 -0.37
CA LEU A 612 -23.21 10.92 -0.85
C LEU A 612 -22.60 10.33 -2.12
N THR A 613 -22.30 11.19 -3.08
CA THR A 613 -21.51 10.82 -4.26
C THR A 613 -20.68 12.00 -4.77
N GLY A 614 -19.56 11.70 -5.43
CA GLY A 614 -18.67 12.70 -6.00
C GLY A 614 -19.06 13.16 -7.41
N SER A 615 -18.41 14.24 -7.84
CA SER A 615 -18.53 14.84 -9.17
C SER A 615 -17.20 15.51 -9.57
N TYR A 616 -17.19 16.15 -10.74
CA TYR A 616 -16.08 16.96 -11.25
C TYR A 616 -15.98 18.32 -10.53
N ASN A 617 -14.96 19.12 -10.85
CA ASN A 617 -14.66 20.39 -10.19
C ASN A 617 -14.45 20.30 -8.65
N ASN A 618 -14.07 19.13 -8.14
CA ASN A 618 -14.07 18.81 -6.72
C ASN A 618 -15.45 18.98 -6.04
N TYR A 619 -16.54 18.93 -6.80
CA TYR A 619 -17.87 18.92 -6.22
C TYR A 619 -18.23 17.54 -5.70
N PHE A 620 -19.08 17.53 -4.68
CA PHE A 620 -19.75 16.35 -4.20
C PHE A 620 -21.16 16.72 -3.76
N HIS A 621 -22.05 15.76 -3.87
CA HIS A 621 -23.47 15.92 -3.62
C HIS A 621 -23.88 15.09 -2.41
N ILE A 622 -24.74 15.65 -1.58
CA ILE A 622 -25.41 14.97 -0.48
C ILE A 622 -26.90 15.09 -0.70
N PHE A 623 -27.55 13.97 -0.98
CA PHE A 623 -28.99 13.91 -1.17
C PHE A 623 -29.67 13.29 0.04
N ASP A 624 -30.88 13.73 0.29
CA ASP A 624 -31.81 12.99 1.14
C ASP A 624 -32.60 11.97 0.27
N LYS A 625 -32.84 10.79 0.82
CA LYS A 625 -33.63 9.74 0.19
C LYS A 625 -35.10 10.12 0.16
N ASP A 626 -35.62 10.73 1.22
CA ASP A 626 -37.04 11.02 1.37
C ASP A 626 -37.41 12.40 0.80
N ASP A 627 -36.47 13.34 0.81
CA ASP A 627 -36.63 14.68 0.23
C ASP A 627 -35.90 14.82 -1.12
N SER A 628 -36.24 15.85 -1.90
CA SER A 628 -35.54 16.20 -3.14
C SER A 628 -34.46 17.27 -2.92
N SER A 629 -34.00 17.43 -1.68
CA SER A 629 -32.90 18.34 -1.36
C SER A 629 -31.56 17.76 -1.83
N ASP A 630 -30.85 18.58 -2.62
CA ASP A 630 -29.47 18.36 -3.03
C ASP A 630 -28.58 19.41 -2.36
N VAL A 631 -27.65 18.96 -1.54
CA VAL A 631 -26.61 19.80 -0.96
C VAL A 631 -25.33 19.59 -1.74
N VAL A 632 -24.98 20.58 -2.55
CA VAL A 632 -23.74 20.58 -3.34
C VAL A 632 -22.66 21.37 -2.60
N LEU A 633 -21.52 20.72 -2.38
CA LEU A 633 -20.36 21.30 -1.72
C LEU A 633 -19.11 21.10 -2.56
N GLN A 634 -18.10 21.92 -2.32
CA GLN A 634 -16.82 21.86 -3.05
C GLN A 634 -15.66 21.61 -2.09
N ALA A 635 -14.83 20.62 -2.40
CA ALA A 635 -13.60 20.30 -1.68
C ALA A 635 -12.42 21.05 -2.30
N ASP A 636 -12.30 22.35 -1.99
CA ASP A 636 -11.24 23.20 -2.52
C ASP A 636 -10.49 23.98 -1.43
N LYS A 637 -9.41 24.65 -1.82
CA LYS A 637 -8.63 25.49 -0.89
C LYS A 637 -9.38 26.75 -0.44
N SER A 638 -10.46 27.15 -1.10
CA SER A 638 -11.31 28.26 -0.63
C SER A 638 -12.07 27.89 0.65
N ALA A 639 -12.33 26.61 0.90
CA ALA A 639 -12.90 26.11 2.16
C ALA A 639 -12.07 26.52 3.39
N PHE A 640 -10.74 26.65 3.25
CA PHE A 640 -9.86 27.15 4.33
C PHE A 640 -10.13 28.60 4.71
N LYS A 641 -10.56 29.44 3.75
CA LYS A 641 -10.82 30.87 4.00
C LYS A 641 -12.12 31.09 4.78
N ALA A 642 -13.10 30.19 4.65
CA ALA A 642 -14.37 30.27 5.37
C ALA A 642 -14.20 30.14 6.89
N LYS A 643 -13.31 29.24 7.38
CA LYS A 643 -13.03 29.08 8.82
C LYS A 643 -12.37 30.31 9.45
N ARG A 644 -11.55 31.05 8.70
CA ARG A 644 -10.86 32.28 9.17
C ARG A 644 -11.80 33.47 9.35
N MET A 645 -12.85 33.58 8.54
CA MET A 645 -13.83 34.67 8.65
C MET A 645 -14.88 34.43 9.75
N ALA A 646 -15.17 33.18 10.09
CA ALA A 646 -16.11 32.83 11.16
C ALA A 646 -15.54 33.05 12.58
N GLY A 647 -14.22 33.19 12.74
CA GLY A 647 -13.54 33.37 14.04
C GLY A 647 -13.18 34.81 14.43
N ALA A 648 -13.35 35.79 13.53
CA ALA A 648 -13.03 37.19 13.81
C ALA A 648 -14.29 38.00 14.06
N GLY A 649 -14.60 38.25 15.34
CA GLY A 649 -15.68 39.12 15.77
C GLY A 649 -15.58 40.52 15.15
N LYS A 650 -16.73 41.00 14.64
CA LYS A 650 -16.97 42.36 14.13
C LYS A 650 -16.28 43.46 14.96
N LYS A 651 -15.43 44.26 14.31
CA LYS A 651 -15.29 45.72 14.52
C LYS A 651 -14.87 46.36 13.17
N GLY A 652 -15.41 47.56 12.90
CA GLY A 652 -15.50 48.26 11.60
C GLY A 652 -14.20 48.43 10.80
N ASN A 653 -14.22 48.83 9.53
CA ASN A 653 -14.81 50.08 9.03
C ASN A 653 -15.06 50.03 7.51
N LYS A 654 -15.93 50.91 7.00
CA LYS A 654 -16.32 51.03 5.58
C LYS A 654 -15.12 51.39 4.68
N GLY A 655 -14.89 50.59 3.65
CA GLY A 655 -14.05 50.91 2.49
C GLY A 655 -14.54 50.09 1.31
N ALA A 656 -15.15 50.76 0.33
CA ALA A 656 -15.68 50.15 -0.88
C ALA A 656 -14.53 49.66 -1.77
N ALA A 657 -14.41 48.34 -1.91
CA ALA A 657 -13.74 47.69 -3.02
C ALA A 657 -14.61 46.49 -3.41
N ASN A 658 -15.01 46.44 -4.68
CA ASN A 658 -15.78 45.36 -5.29
C ASN A 658 -15.06 44.02 -5.11
N SER A 659 -15.45 43.27 -4.09
CA SER A 659 -15.43 41.81 -4.12
C SER A 659 -16.73 41.37 -3.45
N THR A 660 -17.76 41.18 -4.27
CA THR A 660 -19.02 40.58 -3.85
C THR A 660 -18.72 39.23 -3.24
N LEU A 661 -18.89 39.19 -1.93
CA LEU A 661 -19.09 38.01 -1.09
C LEU A 661 -19.90 36.98 -1.88
N GLY A 662 -19.30 35.83 -2.16
CA GLY A 662 -19.95 34.77 -2.93
C GLY A 662 -21.23 34.31 -2.24
N THR A 663 -22.37 34.69 -2.81
CA THR A 663 -23.41 33.72 -3.22
C THR A 663 -22.71 32.39 -3.60
N PRO A 664 -23.28 31.18 -3.31
CA PRO A 664 -22.79 29.97 -3.95
C PRO A 664 -22.62 30.29 -5.43
N GLY A 665 -21.37 30.39 -5.88
CA GLY A 665 -21.07 30.86 -7.21
C GLY A 665 -21.88 29.97 -8.14
N GLN A 666 -22.59 30.60 -9.08
CA GLN A 666 -23.30 29.91 -10.16
C GLN A 666 -22.45 28.69 -10.53
N ILE A 667 -22.92 27.49 -10.15
CA ILE A 667 -22.11 26.28 -10.24
C ILE A 667 -21.74 26.21 -11.72
N ASN A 668 -20.46 26.32 -12.04
CA ASN A 668 -20.00 26.27 -13.42
C ASN A 668 -20.09 24.81 -13.88
N LEU A 669 -21.31 24.38 -14.16
CA LEU A 669 -21.68 23.08 -14.71
C LEU A 669 -21.42 23.05 -16.22
N ASP A 670 -21.40 24.23 -16.86
CA ASP A 670 -21.28 24.35 -18.31
C ASP A 670 -19.85 24.10 -18.80
N ASN A 671 -18.82 24.24 -17.96
CA ASN A 671 -17.46 23.84 -18.33
C ASN A 671 -16.63 23.40 -17.11
N PRO A 672 -16.82 22.16 -16.61
CA PRO A 672 -16.09 21.67 -15.47
C PRO A 672 -14.63 21.33 -15.81
N ASP A 673 -13.74 21.51 -14.84
CA ASP A 673 -12.37 21.03 -14.86
C ASP A 673 -12.38 19.53 -14.51
N PHE A 674 -12.26 18.70 -15.55
CA PHE A 674 -12.34 17.24 -15.43
C PHE A 674 -11.14 16.62 -14.69
N ASN A 675 -10.02 17.36 -14.55
CA ASN A 675 -8.87 16.90 -13.78
C ASN A 675 -9.12 16.98 -12.26
N LYS A 676 -10.08 17.81 -11.83
CA LYS A 676 -10.51 17.94 -10.44
C LYS A 676 -11.74 17.08 -10.20
N LYS A 677 -11.55 15.88 -9.70
CA LYS A 677 -12.64 14.90 -9.49
C LYS A 677 -12.61 14.31 -8.09
N ILE A 678 -13.79 14.14 -7.51
CA ILE A 678 -13.98 13.41 -6.26
C ILE A 678 -14.39 11.99 -6.60
N LEU A 679 -13.44 11.06 -6.60
CA LEU A 679 -13.72 9.65 -6.86
C LEU A 679 -13.93 8.86 -5.56
N HIS A 680 -13.17 9.21 -4.51
CA HIS A 680 -13.11 8.45 -3.27
C HIS A 680 -13.58 9.27 -2.09
N ALA A 681 -14.43 8.66 -1.28
CA ALA A 681 -14.97 9.26 -0.08
C ALA A 681 -15.25 8.19 0.99
N SER A 682 -15.47 8.64 2.22
CA SER A 682 -16.01 7.77 3.26
C SER A 682 -16.96 8.54 4.16
N TYR A 683 -18.02 7.90 4.60
CA TYR A 683 -19.01 8.47 5.52
C TYR A 683 -18.82 7.86 6.91
N HIS A 684 -18.76 8.70 7.93
CA HIS A 684 -18.63 8.23 9.30
C HIS A 684 -19.83 7.34 9.70
N PRO A 685 -19.61 6.16 10.30
CA PRO A 685 -20.67 5.17 10.49
C PRO A 685 -21.75 5.58 11.51
N ARG A 686 -21.52 6.62 12.31
CA ARG A 686 -22.41 7.02 13.43
C ARG A 686 -22.72 8.51 13.51
N GLU A 687 -22.11 9.33 12.68
CA GLU A 687 -22.20 10.80 12.78
C GLU A 687 -22.26 11.39 11.38
N ASN A 688 -22.81 12.59 11.26
CA ASN A 688 -22.81 13.34 9.99
C ASN A 688 -21.43 13.97 9.76
N THR A 689 -20.43 13.12 9.56
CA THR A 689 -19.06 13.50 9.22
C THR A 689 -18.63 12.71 7.99
N ILE A 690 -17.98 13.37 7.05
CA ILE A 690 -17.52 12.78 5.79
C ILE A 690 -16.04 13.09 5.59
N ALA A 691 -15.34 12.14 4.99
CA ALA A 691 -13.97 12.27 4.55
C ALA A 691 -13.95 12.20 3.02
N ILE A 692 -13.40 13.20 2.36
CA ILE A 692 -13.40 13.38 0.91
C ILE A 692 -11.97 13.48 0.43
N ALA A 693 -11.56 12.59 -0.47
CA ALA A 693 -10.28 12.69 -1.15
C ALA A 693 -10.40 13.59 -2.38
N ALA A 694 -9.55 14.61 -2.46
CA ALA A 694 -9.36 15.41 -3.66
C ALA A 694 -7.85 15.46 -3.93
N THR A 695 -7.42 14.73 -4.96
CA THR A 695 -6.00 14.49 -5.28
C THR A 695 -5.22 13.91 -4.11
N ASN A 696 -4.25 14.64 -3.54
CA ASN A 696 -3.47 14.25 -2.37
C ASN A 696 -4.02 14.83 -1.05
N ASN A 697 -5.13 15.57 -1.11
CA ASN A 697 -5.72 16.21 0.04
C ASN A 697 -6.93 15.42 0.55
N LEU A 698 -6.97 15.23 1.87
CA LEU A 698 -8.09 14.61 2.58
C LEU A 698 -8.88 15.68 3.32
N PHE A 699 -10.07 16.02 2.83
CA PHE A 699 -10.98 16.99 3.44
C PHE A 699 -11.98 16.31 4.37
N ILE A 700 -12.14 16.84 5.58
CA ILE A 700 -13.16 16.41 6.54
C ILE A 700 -14.22 17.49 6.62
N PHE A 701 -15.48 17.12 6.36
CA PHE A 701 -16.65 17.96 6.59
C PHE A 701 -17.53 17.33 7.65
N SER A 702 -18.16 18.16 8.47
CA SER A 702 -19.07 17.71 9.51
C SER A 702 -20.28 18.62 9.57
N ALA A 703 -21.48 18.04 9.65
CA ALA A 703 -22.70 18.75 9.93
C ALA A 703 -23.04 18.65 11.42
N ASN A 704 -23.28 19.79 12.04
CA ASN A 704 -23.84 19.80 13.40
C ASN A 704 -25.31 19.39 13.29
N ASN A 705 -25.70 18.24 13.85
CA ASN A 705 -27.11 18.00 14.17
C ASN A 705 -27.30 17.52 15.63
N PRO A 706 -28.34 17.99 16.33
CA PRO A 706 -28.50 17.83 17.78
C PRO A 706 -29.29 16.57 18.11
N ALA A 707 -28.72 15.38 17.91
CA ALA A 707 -29.21 14.16 18.55
C ALA A 707 -28.17 13.06 18.36
N GLY A 708 -27.32 12.88 19.37
CA GLY A 708 -26.60 11.61 19.49
C GLY A 708 -27.65 10.50 19.62
N ILE A 709 -27.62 9.53 18.72
CA ILE A 709 -28.37 8.28 18.89
C ILE A 709 -27.90 7.68 20.22
N PRO A 710 -28.79 7.44 21.20
CA PRO A 710 -28.38 6.84 22.47
C PRO A 710 -27.81 5.46 22.20
N MET A 711 -26.64 5.18 22.79
CA MET A 711 -25.99 3.87 22.74
C MET A 711 -26.94 2.80 23.28
N ALA A 712 -27.18 1.75 22.50
CA ALA A 712 -27.74 0.49 22.96
C ALA A 712 -26.62 -0.53 23.11
#